data_AF-A0A2T9YIU5-F1
#
_entry.id   AF-A0A2T9YIU5-F1
#
_cell.length_a   1.000
_cell.length_b   1.000
_cell.length_c   1.000
_cell.angle_alpha   90.00
_cell.angle_beta   90.00
_cell.angle_gamma   90.00
#
_symmetry.space_group_name_H-M   'P 1'
#
loop_
_entity.id
_entity.type
_entity.pdbx_description
1 polymer ?
#
loop_
_entity_poly.entity_id
_entity_poly.type
_entity_poly.pdbx_seq_one_letter_code
_entity_poly.pdbx_strand_id
1 'polypeptide(L)'
;MSNVTKLKSYLSNLANKAGISTSETKKQAQSTTPSDLYPGNSSRPQHTPASASPYAANTPSQTSPSFPNDYQPHSSSQYPSYPPQPQTGMLPEFANLHNLYPPHAPMPPNPYQQPFEQPYNSYNPYNSNQQPSEHNQNTQSPAISLPVLQKPSDHSNSATSEIDKPLNHQDNSKLDSAVPATNQASFSELSQHPKQQTNPSNGPNVSTLEHNNNFNQPADTPNIPLTSMGEQHTFNQPADSSNIPAISLEQNLKNLNIQKQINDNSQDFAASTSENNFKDFSSDNNQQANLNQNIDLAQLNHQADSQSAPQYINFTNIVSGQLVHHRFLIVHGKLETGTQENGVIMVIHPYFPFMEYEIKSNYFKAIVELENGDNNIVFKYRSNKGLNIEQKLLIKMMPNLDKPPLQIAIVLGKDSTGMYDIDPEKIMPPKNWLNDAISRLRCAVYLWQAFTAEQMRRNGYGFRTFRLEEEYSPDTMTNRDKFSRMNLKVHVLRSELTVSQIQDKERAQQWNPPPGYERKIDDSQFDVASRAIDAYGGPLLGDRRYIAALSIDSHWSPDLKVALGHAALGGGSDSRKLGVFGSHLMYGWPSCIEEVVPFFNDTTQINTKFISDDGNSGLGYWRSANVGMGAFLHEVGHLLTMPHSPSGIMSRGFDNFNRTFCVSEPKNQGPIKPEDELGSHWHKTDIIRLRYHPLFTLPGEKQPSIISAKPVFYLINNGLLVQSKDGISMIECYVNDYVVRHAEFTLENLSQRKDGRIVTFTPEERSMENPTSIIIDLGYWKKLTSYKESDNIKFEVTTKQQGLSQIDNVYDFIRKNTITMPNGLLQYATAIQGRIPDSDETHDAFFLPDSESFLNIPNGSKLSSLSKIRNINAHFNLNDYTISAIEFVTANGKSTFIGNTGSRGSRVVRFNIPEDDGLQSIAIRSGYWVDGFEFKTRKGLSSGMIGGNGGSLATITAPPGHIITGMRAYAGEWIDGLVVFYARIE
;
A
#
# COMPACT_ATOMS: atom_id res chain seq x y z
N MET A 1 -20.91 11.35 8.45
CA MET A 1 -22.28 11.38 7.89
C MET A 1 -22.48 12.41 6.77
N SER A 2 -22.15 13.69 6.94
CA SER A 2 -22.42 14.78 5.95
C SER A 2 -21.95 14.52 4.50
N ASN A 3 -20.86 13.77 4.29
CA ASN A 3 -20.33 13.49 2.97
C ASN A 3 -21.24 12.60 2.09
N VAL A 4 -22.07 11.73 2.71
CA VAL A 4 -22.99 10.85 1.96
C VAL A 4 -24.10 11.66 1.26
N THR A 5 -24.61 12.69 1.94
CA THR A 5 -25.61 13.62 1.38
C THR A 5 -25.03 14.41 0.21
N LYS A 6 -23.77 14.86 0.31
CA LYS A 6 -23.07 15.54 -0.79
C LYS A 6 -22.91 14.64 -2.00
N LEU A 7 -22.51 13.37 -1.82
CA LEU A 7 -22.37 12.41 -2.92
C LEU A 7 -23.68 12.19 -3.68
N LYS A 8 -24.82 12.07 -2.98
CA LYS A 8 -26.14 11.97 -3.62
C LYS A 8 -26.52 13.23 -4.41
N SER A 9 -26.19 14.43 -3.92
CA SER A 9 -26.40 15.68 -4.68
C SER A 9 -25.50 15.80 -5.92
N TYR A 10 -24.27 15.29 -5.85
CA TYR A 10 -23.32 15.29 -6.97
C TYR A 10 -23.80 14.38 -8.11
N LEU A 11 -24.24 13.16 -7.79
CA LEU A 11 -24.82 12.22 -8.76
C LEU A 11 -26.11 12.75 -9.42
N SER A 12 -26.97 13.42 -8.64
CA SER A 12 -28.16 14.09 -9.18
C SER A 12 -27.84 15.20 -10.19
N ASN A 13 -26.74 15.92 -10.00
CA ASN A 13 -26.30 16.98 -10.93
C ASN A 13 -25.58 16.43 -12.16
N LEU A 14 -24.91 15.27 -12.05
CA LEU A 14 -24.36 14.55 -13.21
C LEU A 14 -25.46 14.08 -14.18
N ALA A 15 -26.58 13.56 -13.67
CA ALA A 15 -27.72 13.16 -14.50
C ALA A 15 -28.29 14.35 -15.31
N ASN A 16 -28.42 15.52 -14.70
CA ASN A 16 -28.88 16.74 -15.38
C ASN A 16 -27.86 17.32 -16.37
N LYS A 17 -26.54 17.16 -16.12
CA LYS A 17 -25.49 17.59 -17.05
C LYS A 17 -25.28 16.64 -18.25
N ALA A 18 -25.73 15.39 -18.16
CA ALA A 18 -25.57 14.38 -19.22
C ALA A 18 -26.47 14.58 -20.46
N GLY A 19 -27.41 15.54 -20.43
CA GLY A 19 -28.20 15.91 -21.62
C GLY A 19 -29.21 14.87 -22.12
N ILE A 20 -29.56 13.87 -21.29
CA ILE A 20 -30.53 12.82 -21.65
C ILE A 20 -31.96 13.39 -21.63
N SER A 21 -32.33 14.03 -22.74
CA SER A 21 -33.71 14.42 -23.03
C SER A 21 -34.51 13.19 -23.47
N THR A 22 -35.45 12.73 -22.64
CA THR A 22 -36.39 11.67 -23.01
C THR A 22 -37.44 12.20 -23.97
N SER A 23 -37.16 12.12 -25.28
CA SER A 23 -38.03 12.62 -26.34
C SER A 23 -39.25 11.71 -26.59
N GLU A 24 -40.32 11.90 -25.82
CA GLU A 24 -41.62 11.27 -26.08
C GLU A 24 -42.14 11.60 -27.48
N THR A 25 -42.05 10.64 -28.40
CA THR A 25 -42.58 10.78 -29.76
C THR A 25 -43.87 9.98 -29.90
N LYS A 26 -45.00 10.68 -29.95
CA LYS A 26 -46.35 10.10 -30.04
C LYS A 26 -46.50 9.21 -31.28
N LYS A 27 -47.15 8.04 -31.12
CA LYS A 27 -47.90 7.39 -32.20
C LYS A 27 -49.40 7.50 -31.93
N GLN A 28 -50.17 7.58 -33.01
CA GLN A 28 -51.60 7.89 -32.98
C GLN A 28 -52.45 6.64 -32.78
N ALA A 29 -53.54 6.79 -32.04
CA ALA A 29 -54.77 6.01 -32.21
C ALA A 29 -55.95 7.00 -32.19
N GLN A 30 -56.94 6.82 -33.06
CA GLN A 30 -58.08 7.73 -33.21
C GLN A 30 -59.37 7.08 -32.69
N SER A 31 -60.10 7.76 -31.80
CA SER A 31 -61.56 7.59 -31.67
C SER A 31 -62.22 8.78 -30.98
N THR A 32 -63.00 9.55 -31.76
CA THR A 32 -64.26 10.24 -31.40
C THR A 32 -64.37 11.07 -30.11
N THR A 33 -64.43 12.39 -30.30
CA THR A 33 -65.02 13.45 -29.45
C THR A 33 -66.58 13.48 -29.53
N PRO A 34 -67.33 14.44 -28.93
CA PRO A 34 -67.09 15.35 -27.77
C PRO A 34 -68.25 15.37 -26.73
N SER A 35 -68.09 16.06 -25.58
CA SER A 35 -69.16 16.98 -25.05
C SER A 35 -68.63 17.98 -24.02
N ASP A 36 -68.95 19.25 -24.22
CA ASP A 36 -68.59 20.43 -23.43
C ASP A 36 -69.36 20.58 -22.09
N LEU A 37 -68.79 21.29 -21.09
CA LEU A 37 -69.28 22.59 -20.57
C LEU A 37 -68.62 23.10 -19.26
N TYR A 38 -68.69 24.43 -19.07
CA TYR A 38 -68.31 25.26 -17.89
C TYR A 38 -69.54 25.48 -16.94
N PRO A 39 -69.48 26.28 -15.84
CA PRO A 39 -68.68 26.16 -14.60
C PRO A 39 -69.53 26.46 -13.31
N GLY A 40 -68.91 26.73 -12.14
CA GLY A 40 -69.44 27.80 -11.23
C GLY A 40 -69.54 27.61 -9.70
N ASN A 41 -68.55 28.15 -8.98
CA ASN A 41 -68.67 29.10 -7.84
C ASN A 41 -69.44 28.82 -6.51
N SER A 42 -68.70 29.06 -5.39
CA SER A 42 -69.16 29.52 -4.05
C SER A 42 -69.90 28.51 -3.13
N SER A 43 -69.93 28.64 -1.78
CA SER A 43 -69.60 29.80 -0.89
C SER A 43 -69.02 29.43 0.51
N ARG A 44 -68.88 30.43 1.40
CA ARG A 44 -68.10 30.55 2.68
C ARG A 44 -69.04 30.34 3.93
N PRO A 45 -68.74 30.70 5.23
CA PRO A 45 -67.51 31.12 5.96
C PRO A 45 -67.34 30.58 7.44
N GLN A 46 -66.40 31.18 8.22
CA GLN A 46 -66.30 31.31 9.71
C GLN A 46 -65.62 30.17 10.54
N HIS A 47 -64.86 30.40 11.65
CA HIS A 47 -64.12 31.57 12.18
C HIS A 47 -63.02 31.17 13.25
N THR A 48 -61.75 31.61 13.06
CA THR A 48 -60.73 32.22 14.00
C THR A 48 -60.70 31.99 15.55
N PRO A 49 -59.60 32.31 16.31
CA PRO A 49 -58.14 32.10 16.10
C PRO A 49 -57.24 31.88 17.39
N ALA A 50 -55.96 31.49 17.18
CA ALA A 50 -54.69 31.94 17.83
C ALA A 50 -54.35 31.97 19.37
N SER A 51 -53.14 31.43 19.68
CA SER A 51 -51.97 32.03 20.43
C SER A 51 -51.65 31.82 21.95
N ALA A 52 -50.37 31.41 22.18
CA ALA A 52 -49.37 31.79 23.22
C ALA A 52 -49.42 31.37 24.73
N SER A 53 -48.41 30.57 25.16
CA SER A 53 -47.37 30.74 26.25
C SER A 53 -47.59 31.60 27.53
N PRO A 54 -46.75 31.49 28.63
CA PRO A 54 -45.74 30.46 29.04
C PRO A 54 -45.67 30.12 30.58
N TYR A 55 -44.62 29.37 30.99
CA TYR A 55 -43.90 29.36 32.31
C TYR A 55 -44.22 28.40 33.50
N ALA A 56 -43.10 27.99 34.13
CA ALA A 56 -42.85 27.62 35.54
C ALA A 56 -43.22 26.21 36.07
N ALA A 57 -42.48 25.77 37.11
CA ALA A 57 -42.32 24.36 37.52
C ALA A 57 -42.57 24.14 39.04
N ASN A 58 -42.69 22.87 39.47
CA ASN A 58 -42.18 22.37 40.77
C ASN A 58 -42.30 20.83 40.92
N THR A 59 -41.41 20.26 41.74
CA THR A 59 -41.39 18.88 42.32
C THR A 59 -41.92 18.94 43.79
N PRO A 60 -42.07 17.86 44.63
CA PRO A 60 -41.28 16.60 44.67
C PRO A 60 -41.96 15.31 45.24
N SER A 61 -41.12 14.33 45.63
CA SER A 61 -41.29 13.29 46.69
C SER A 61 -41.58 11.82 46.27
N GLN A 62 -41.46 10.90 47.26
CA GLN A 62 -41.17 9.46 47.12
C GLN A 62 -42.23 8.57 47.82
N THR A 63 -42.29 7.26 47.53
CA THR A 63 -42.22 6.14 48.53
C THR A 63 -42.27 4.74 47.90
N SER A 64 -41.93 3.70 48.68
CA SER A 64 -41.92 2.26 48.31
C SER A 64 -43.12 1.48 48.90
N PRO A 65 -43.29 0.18 48.59
CA PRO A 65 -43.06 -0.87 49.60
C PRO A 65 -42.47 -2.20 49.04
N SER A 66 -42.39 -3.28 49.84
CA SER A 66 -41.59 -4.49 49.53
C SER A 66 -42.06 -5.80 50.23
N PHE A 67 -41.65 -6.96 49.64
CA PHE A 67 -41.56 -8.33 50.22
C PHE A 67 -42.88 -9.07 50.60
N PRO A 68 -42.91 -10.42 50.84
CA PRO A 68 -41.82 -11.38 51.17
C PRO A 68 -41.72 -12.69 50.34
N ASN A 69 -40.82 -13.61 50.77
CA ASN A 69 -40.47 -14.93 50.19
C ASN A 69 -41.23 -16.11 50.85
N ASP A 70 -41.17 -17.35 50.30
CA ASP A 70 -40.20 -18.42 50.71
C ASP A 70 -40.53 -19.87 50.21
N TYR A 71 -39.58 -20.80 50.45
CA TYR A 71 -39.62 -22.29 50.42
C TYR A 71 -39.11 -23.13 49.20
N GLN A 72 -38.53 -24.28 49.57
CA GLN A 72 -37.87 -25.39 48.84
C GLN A 72 -37.93 -26.67 49.76
N PRO A 73 -37.25 -27.85 49.57
CA PRO A 73 -36.52 -28.48 48.44
C PRO A 73 -36.90 -30.00 48.19
N HIS A 74 -35.99 -30.79 47.54
CA HIS A 74 -35.84 -32.28 47.50
C HIS A 74 -36.53 -33.09 46.35
N SER A 75 -36.06 -34.25 45.86
CA SER A 75 -34.69 -34.88 45.78
C SER A 75 -34.69 -36.19 44.94
N SER A 76 -33.51 -36.69 44.51
CA SER A 76 -33.18 -38.11 44.11
C SER A 76 -33.92 -38.77 42.89
N SER A 77 -33.53 -39.92 42.31
CA SER A 77 -32.24 -40.48 41.79
C SER A 77 -32.44 -41.93 41.26
N GLN A 78 -31.74 -42.41 40.21
CA GLN A 78 -31.24 -43.82 39.97
C GLN A 78 -30.94 -44.18 38.48
N TYR A 79 -30.12 -45.21 38.26
CA TYR A 79 -29.79 -45.92 36.99
C TYR A 79 -30.31 -47.38 37.03
N PRO A 80 -30.36 -48.15 35.91
CA PRO A 80 -29.38 -49.26 35.76
C PRO A 80 -29.03 -49.79 34.32
N SER A 81 -27.83 -50.42 34.22
CA SER A 81 -27.42 -51.63 33.44
C SER A 81 -27.38 -51.73 31.88
N TYR A 82 -26.24 -52.25 31.37
CA TYR A 82 -25.93 -52.90 30.07
C TYR A 82 -26.15 -54.45 30.14
N PRO A 83 -25.87 -55.36 29.14
CA PRO A 83 -25.03 -55.33 27.89
C PRO A 83 -25.70 -56.04 26.65
N PRO A 84 -25.03 -56.64 25.61
CA PRO A 84 -23.63 -56.59 25.10
C PRO A 84 -23.48 -56.25 23.58
N GLN A 85 -22.25 -56.29 23.04
CA GLN A 85 -21.89 -56.08 21.60
C GLN A 85 -21.94 -57.36 20.72
N PRO A 86 -21.88 -57.21 19.38
CA PRO A 86 -20.67 -57.64 18.65
C PRO A 86 -20.00 -56.53 17.78
N GLN A 87 -18.87 -56.87 17.12
CA GLN A 87 -17.87 -55.94 16.55
C GLN A 87 -17.91 -55.80 15.02
N THR A 88 -17.47 -54.65 14.47
CA THR A 88 -16.35 -54.49 13.47
C THR A 88 -16.38 -53.12 12.75
N GLY A 89 -15.22 -52.65 12.25
CA GLY A 89 -15.09 -51.59 11.23
C GLY A 89 -14.57 -50.22 11.74
N MET A 90 -13.34 -49.84 11.37
CA MET A 90 -12.67 -48.63 11.85
C MET A 90 -13.00 -47.35 11.05
N LEU A 91 -13.16 -46.22 11.75
CA LEU A 91 -12.88 -44.86 11.27
C LEU A 91 -12.26 -44.03 12.42
N PRO A 92 -11.40 -43.03 12.15
CA PRO A 92 -10.82 -42.17 13.18
C PRO A 92 -11.73 -40.96 13.50
N GLU A 93 -12.28 -40.92 14.71
CA GLU A 93 -13.12 -39.81 15.17
C GLU A 93 -12.30 -38.60 15.65
N PHE A 94 -12.72 -37.40 15.25
CA PHE A 94 -12.29 -36.13 15.88
C PHE A 94 -13.41 -35.60 16.78
N ALA A 95 -13.32 -35.86 18.08
CA ALA A 95 -14.23 -35.28 19.07
C ALA A 95 -13.55 -35.03 20.43
N ASN A 96 -13.92 -33.90 21.06
CA ASN A 96 -13.79 -33.61 22.49
C ASN A 96 -12.41 -33.75 23.17
N LEU A 97 -11.63 -32.66 23.16
CA LEU A 97 -10.61 -32.38 24.18
C LEU A 97 -10.88 -31.04 24.89
N HIS A 98 -11.85 -31.05 25.81
CA HIS A 98 -11.95 -30.06 26.88
C HIS A 98 -11.51 -30.68 28.20
N ASN A 99 -10.95 -29.87 29.10
CA ASN A 99 -10.59 -30.18 30.49
C ASN A 99 -9.43 -31.16 30.73
N LEU A 100 -8.22 -30.80 30.28
CA LEU A 100 -6.97 -31.15 30.97
C LEU A 100 -5.96 -29.98 30.91
N TYR A 101 -5.76 -29.26 32.02
CA TYR A 101 -4.47 -28.67 32.47
C TYR A 101 -4.65 -28.03 33.87
N PRO A 102 -3.67 -28.12 34.79
CA PRO A 102 -3.73 -27.51 36.13
C PRO A 102 -3.36 -26.01 36.12
N PRO A 103 -3.70 -25.25 37.18
CA PRO A 103 -3.35 -23.83 37.27
C PRO A 103 -1.86 -23.63 37.56
N HIS A 104 -1.18 -22.87 36.70
CA HIS A 104 0.20 -22.42 36.92
C HIS A 104 0.31 -20.88 36.90
N ALA A 105 1.35 -20.38 37.57
CA ALA A 105 1.49 -18.97 37.96
C ALA A 105 1.74 -18.02 36.76
N PRO A 106 1.43 -16.71 36.91
CA PRO A 106 1.69 -15.73 35.86
C PRO A 106 3.19 -15.57 35.57
N MET A 107 3.56 -15.74 34.30
CA MET A 107 4.87 -15.37 33.75
C MET A 107 4.91 -13.86 33.42
N PRO A 108 6.10 -13.22 33.44
CA PRO A 108 6.20 -11.77 33.25
C PRO A 108 5.85 -11.29 31.83
N PRO A 109 5.46 -10.00 31.67
CA PRO A 109 5.05 -9.46 30.37
C PRO A 109 6.19 -9.40 29.35
N ASN A 110 5.83 -9.55 28.08
CA ASN A 110 6.72 -9.42 26.92
C ASN A 110 7.15 -7.94 26.77
N PRO A 111 8.45 -7.60 26.67
CA PRO A 111 8.95 -6.23 26.64
C PRO A 111 8.54 -5.38 25.41
N TYR A 112 7.88 -5.97 24.41
CA TYR A 112 7.39 -5.26 23.21
C TYR A 112 5.92 -4.82 23.28
N GLN A 113 5.41 -4.49 24.47
CA GLN A 113 4.05 -3.98 24.66
C GLN A 113 4.04 -2.70 25.52
N GLN A 114 3.94 -1.55 24.87
CA GLN A 114 3.36 -0.36 25.51
C GLN A 114 1.82 -0.40 25.35
N PRO A 115 1.04 0.02 26.36
CA PRO A 115 -0.37 0.36 26.16
C PRO A 115 -0.48 1.52 25.17
N PHE A 116 -1.48 1.50 24.29
CA PHE A 116 -1.78 2.66 23.45
C PHE A 116 -2.30 3.80 24.33
N GLU A 117 -1.62 4.97 24.30
CA GLU A 117 -2.30 6.20 24.67
C GLU A 117 -3.42 6.48 23.65
N GLN A 118 -4.53 7.06 24.12
CA GLN A 118 -5.60 7.51 23.24
C GLN A 118 -5.04 8.58 22.29
N PRO A 119 -5.27 8.50 20.96
CA PRO A 119 -4.84 9.54 20.05
C PRO A 119 -5.52 10.86 20.46
N TYR A 120 -4.73 11.93 20.62
CA TYR A 120 -5.26 13.26 20.90
C TYR A 120 -6.31 13.63 19.84
N ASN A 121 -7.44 14.19 20.30
CA ASN A 121 -8.58 14.53 19.44
C ASN A 121 -8.14 15.25 18.17
N SER A 122 -8.68 14.82 17.02
CA SER A 122 -8.54 15.51 15.75
C SER A 122 -9.04 16.94 15.89
N TYR A 123 -8.09 17.89 15.98
CA TYR A 123 -8.41 19.31 16.06
C TYR A 123 -9.03 19.75 14.73
N ASN A 124 -10.34 19.95 14.73
CA ASN A 124 -11.06 20.55 13.63
C ASN A 124 -10.61 22.03 13.50
N PRO A 125 -9.88 22.42 12.44
CA PRO A 125 -9.50 23.82 12.28
C PRO A 125 -10.77 24.66 12.03
N TYR A 126 -10.70 25.95 12.40
CA TYR A 126 -11.80 26.92 12.29
C TYR A 126 -13.04 26.65 13.17
N ASN A 127 -12.91 26.85 14.48
CA ASN A 127 -13.92 27.64 15.20
C ASN A 127 -13.37 28.35 16.44
N SER A 128 -12.91 29.60 16.29
CA SER A 128 -12.44 30.45 17.41
C SER A 128 -12.61 31.95 17.15
N ASN A 129 -13.81 32.37 16.73
CA ASN A 129 -14.18 33.80 16.71
C ASN A 129 -14.67 34.25 18.10
N GLN A 130 -13.75 34.72 18.95
CA GLN A 130 -14.07 35.59 20.09
C GLN A 130 -12.84 36.39 20.53
N GLN A 131 -13.00 37.72 20.66
CA GLN A 131 -11.98 38.60 21.22
C GLN A 131 -11.98 38.51 22.75
N PRO A 132 -10.83 38.73 23.42
CA PRO A 132 -10.76 38.69 24.88
C PRO A 132 -11.42 39.92 25.51
N SER A 133 -12.18 39.71 26.57
CA SER A 133 -12.66 40.75 27.49
C SER A 133 -11.81 40.77 28.77
N GLU A 134 -11.60 41.98 29.32
CA GLU A 134 -10.88 42.17 30.57
C GLU A 134 -11.75 41.78 31.78
N HIS A 135 -11.20 41.06 32.77
CA HIS A 135 -11.19 41.48 34.20
C HIS A 135 -10.50 40.49 35.17
N ASN A 136 -9.29 40.87 35.59
CA ASN A 136 -8.92 41.21 36.98
C ASN A 136 -9.09 40.23 38.19
N GLN A 137 -8.01 40.19 39.00
CA GLN A 137 -7.87 39.88 40.45
C GLN A 137 -7.48 38.46 40.97
N ASN A 138 -6.35 38.48 41.71
CA ASN A 138 -6.01 37.75 42.96
C ASN A 138 -5.92 36.19 42.94
N THR A 139 -4.88 35.54 43.50
CA THR A 139 -4.09 35.87 44.71
C THR A 139 -2.60 35.44 44.67
N GLN A 140 -1.75 36.28 45.28
CA GLN A 140 -0.56 35.99 46.11
C GLN A 140 0.52 34.96 45.68
N SER A 141 1.74 35.49 45.49
CA SER A 141 3.02 34.79 45.67
C SER A 141 3.56 34.96 47.11
N PRO A 142 4.63 34.24 47.48
CA PRO A 142 5.77 34.85 48.18
C PRO A 142 6.98 35.02 47.25
N ALA A 143 7.92 35.90 47.61
CA ALA A 143 9.01 36.39 46.75
C ALA A 143 10.39 36.29 47.45
N ILE A 144 11.33 37.19 47.10
CA ILE A 144 12.71 37.40 47.62
C ILE A 144 13.79 36.58 46.87
N SER A 145 14.89 37.15 46.34
CA SER A 145 15.24 38.55 46.01
C SER A 145 16.54 38.61 45.17
N LEU A 146 16.73 39.66 44.36
CA LEU A 146 18.05 40.07 43.84
C LEU A 146 18.26 41.59 43.99
N PRO A 147 19.52 42.07 44.18
CA PRO A 147 19.81 43.49 44.45
C PRO A 147 19.93 44.36 43.19
N VAL A 148 19.96 45.68 43.41
CA VAL A 148 19.99 46.77 42.41
C VAL A 148 21.35 47.48 42.43
N LEU A 149 21.74 48.13 41.31
CA LEU A 149 22.63 49.31 41.10
C LEU A 149 23.38 49.16 39.75
N GLN A 150 23.76 50.18 38.97
CA GLN A 150 23.21 51.53 38.69
C GLN A 150 23.87 52.05 37.37
N LYS A 151 23.34 53.14 36.79
CA LYS A 151 23.91 53.86 35.61
C LYS A 151 25.06 54.80 36.03
N PRO A 152 25.96 55.30 35.13
CA PRO A 152 25.64 56.52 34.35
C PRO A 152 26.40 56.78 33.00
N SER A 153 25.94 57.80 32.26
CA SER A 153 26.68 58.87 31.51
C SER A 153 27.84 58.58 30.52
N ASP A 154 28.12 59.38 29.47
CA ASP A 154 27.39 60.41 28.69
C ASP A 154 28.24 60.84 27.46
N HIS A 155 27.70 61.73 26.59
CA HIS A 155 28.40 62.46 25.50
C HIS A 155 28.89 61.61 24.30
N SER A 156 29.13 62.09 23.07
CA SER A 156 28.69 63.26 22.24
C SER A 156 29.26 63.01 20.81
N ASN A 157 29.03 63.74 19.71
CA ASN A 157 28.30 64.99 19.45
C ASN A 157 27.89 65.07 17.95
N SER A 158 27.00 66.01 17.60
CA SER A 158 26.83 66.77 16.32
C SER A 158 27.36 66.27 14.94
N ALA A 159 26.73 66.51 13.78
CA ALA A 159 25.38 67.03 13.43
C ALA A 159 25.21 67.11 11.89
N THR A 160 23.96 67.24 11.38
CA THR A 160 23.51 68.00 10.16
C THR A 160 24.10 67.68 8.76
N SER A 161 23.41 67.85 7.62
CA SER A 161 22.00 68.22 7.28
C SER A 161 21.79 67.91 5.77
N GLU A 162 20.79 67.11 5.36
CA GLU A 162 19.44 67.52 4.86
C GLU A 162 19.33 67.75 3.34
N ILE A 163 18.19 67.31 2.76
CA ILE A 163 17.47 67.88 1.59
C ILE A 163 18.19 67.75 0.20
N ASP A 164 17.56 67.43 -0.94
CA ASP A 164 16.14 67.42 -1.36
C ASP A 164 15.76 66.26 -2.34
N LYS A 165 14.50 66.24 -2.83
CA LYS A 165 14.01 65.54 -4.05
C LYS A 165 13.61 66.62 -5.11
N PRO A 166 12.81 66.40 -6.20
CA PRO A 166 12.31 65.18 -6.87
C PRO A 166 12.40 65.23 -8.45
N LEU A 167 11.60 64.37 -9.12
CA LEU A 167 10.97 64.52 -10.46
C LEU A 167 11.69 64.11 -11.79
N ASN A 168 11.15 63.02 -12.35
CA ASN A 168 10.56 62.85 -13.70
C ASN A 168 11.34 62.72 -15.05
N HIS A 169 10.85 61.71 -15.80
CA HIS A 169 10.57 61.62 -17.25
C HIS A 169 11.65 61.30 -18.32
N GLN A 170 11.37 60.18 -18.99
CA GLN A 170 11.30 59.93 -20.46
C GLN A 170 12.56 59.79 -21.34
N ASP A 171 12.66 58.57 -21.87
CA ASP A 171 12.68 58.21 -23.30
C ASP A 171 13.84 58.55 -24.25
N ASN A 172 14.26 57.47 -24.90
CA ASN A 172 14.64 57.31 -26.31
C ASN A 172 16.06 57.60 -26.82
N SER A 173 16.52 56.62 -27.60
CA SER A 173 17.50 56.67 -28.70
C SER A 173 18.98 56.94 -28.36
N LYS A 174 19.95 56.66 -29.24
CA LYS A 174 20.28 55.50 -30.12
C LYS A 174 21.57 55.89 -30.89
N LEU A 175 22.38 54.94 -31.37
CA LEU A 175 23.53 55.15 -32.29
C LEU A 175 24.74 55.93 -31.69
N ASP A 176 26.01 55.74 -32.09
CA ASP A 176 26.62 54.66 -32.91
C ASP A 176 28.17 54.56 -32.76
N SER A 177 28.77 53.52 -33.36
CA SER A 177 30.21 53.40 -33.79
C SER A 177 31.33 53.29 -32.72
N ALA A 178 32.52 52.70 -32.95
CA ALA A 178 33.07 51.70 -33.90
C ALA A 178 34.46 51.21 -33.36
N VAL A 179 34.80 49.91 -33.27
CA VAL A 179 35.45 49.02 -34.28
C VAL A 179 36.84 49.53 -34.75
N PRO A 180 37.98 48.79 -34.58
CA PRO A 180 38.30 47.46 -35.19
C PRO A 180 38.62 46.33 -34.17
N ALA A 181 38.41 45.02 -34.42
CA ALA A 181 38.75 44.09 -35.53
C ALA A 181 40.20 43.56 -35.44
N THR A 182 40.48 42.24 -35.52
CA THR A 182 40.29 41.31 -36.67
C THR A 182 39.92 39.86 -36.21
N ASN A 183 38.93 39.18 -36.83
CA ASN A 183 38.96 38.25 -38.01
C ASN A 183 39.60 36.86 -37.73
N GLN A 184 39.14 35.72 -38.27
CA GLN A 184 38.01 35.34 -39.18
C GLN A 184 37.77 33.80 -39.02
N ALA A 185 36.97 33.01 -39.74
CA ALA A 185 36.03 33.04 -40.90
C ALA A 185 35.24 31.69 -40.88
N SER A 186 34.43 31.25 -41.87
CA SER A 186 33.34 31.79 -42.72
C SER A 186 32.92 30.67 -43.70
N PHE A 187 31.66 30.46 -44.15
CA PHE A 187 30.41 31.15 -43.82
C PHE A 187 29.31 30.11 -43.42
N SER A 188 28.18 29.78 -44.06
CA SER A 188 27.46 30.24 -45.27
C SER A 188 25.92 30.06 -45.08
N GLU A 189 25.09 30.21 -46.14
CA GLU A 189 23.92 31.11 -46.02
C GLU A 189 22.76 30.83 -47.04
N LEU A 190 21.66 31.61 -46.92
CA LEU A 190 20.60 31.91 -47.92
C LEU A 190 19.48 30.86 -48.17
N SER A 191 18.21 31.21 -48.47
CA SER A 191 17.39 32.42 -48.11
C SER A 191 15.89 32.33 -48.53
N GLN A 192 15.07 33.21 -47.94
CA GLN A 192 13.82 33.84 -48.48
C GLN A 192 12.41 33.18 -48.39
N HIS A 193 11.40 34.04 -48.63
CA HIS A 193 9.95 34.06 -48.30
C HIS A 193 9.13 34.34 -49.62
N PRO A 194 7.75 34.46 -49.70
CA PRO A 194 6.80 35.02 -48.73
C PRO A 194 5.34 34.42 -48.72
N LYS A 195 4.34 35.23 -48.33
CA LYS A 195 2.94 34.90 -47.94
C LYS A 195 1.89 35.19 -49.03
N GLN A 196 0.72 34.52 -48.97
CA GLN A 196 -0.65 35.08 -49.14
C GLN A 196 -1.71 34.00 -48.78
N GLN A 197 -2.61 34.22 -47.81
CA GLN A 197 -4.00 34.72 -47.96
C GLN A 197 -4.95 33.90 -48.87
N THR A 198 -5.84 33.07 -48.29
CA THR A 198 -7.31 33.31 -48.24
C THR A 198 -8.08 32.19 -47.51
N ASN A 199 -9.13 32.59 -46.77
CA ASN A 199 -10.31 31.78 -46.41
C ASN A 199 -11.45 32.18 -47.40
N PRO A 200 -12.61 31.49 -47.54
CA PRO A 200 -13.28 30.72 -46.48
C PRO A 200 -14.08 29.45 -46.91
N SER A 201 -14.81 28.91 -45.91
CA SER A 201 -16.19 28.38 -45.98
C SER A 201 -16.46 26.89 -46.23
N ASN A 202 -17.49 26.41 -45.51
CA ASN A 202 -18.36 25.25 -45.73
C ASN A 202 -17.66 23.90 -46.01
N GLY A 203 -17.87 22.84 -45.23
CA GLY A 203 -19.00 22.51 -44.35
C GLY A 203 -19.04 20.98 -44.19
N PRO A 204 -19.89 20.41 -43.33
CA PRO A 204 -19.66 19.07 -42.79
C PRO A 204 -20.36 17.94 -43.56
N ASN A 205 -19.77 16.75 -43.45
CA ASN A 205 -20.42 15.44 -43.23
C ASN A 205 -19.26 14.41 -43.01
N VAL A 206 -19.28 13.42 -42.11
CA VAL A 206 -20.27 12.34 -41.87
C VAL A 206 -20.37 11.47 -43.15
N SER A 207 -20.04 10.18 -43.18
CA SER A 207 -20.11 9.11 -42.18
C SER A 207 -18.95 8.11 -42.45
N THR A 208 -18.31 7.48 -41.45
CA THR A 208 -18.61 6.14 -40.87
C THR A 208 -18.79 4.98 -41.87
N LEU A 209 -18.34 3.78 -41.47
CA LEU A 209 -18.64 2.46 -42.07
C LEU A 209 -17.88 2.16 -43.39
N GLU A 210 -17.35 0.96 -43.64
CA GLU A 210 -17.02 -0.15 -42.71
C GLU A 210 -15.95 -1.10 -43.32
N HIS A 211 -15.73 -2.25 -42.70
CA HIS A 211 -14.90 -3.34 -43.20
C HIS A 211 -15.32 -3.79 -44.62
N ASN A 212 -14.34 -4.16 -45.44
CA ASN A 212 -14.16 -5.58 -45.71
C ASN A 212 -12.74 -5.95 -46.13
N ASN A 213 -12.38 -7.21 -45.82
CA ASN A 213 -11.11 -7.80 -46.21
C ASN A 213 -11.22 -8.51 -47.57
N ASN A 214 -10.03 -8.85 -48.10
CA ASN A 214 -9.70 -10.10 -48.77
C ASN A 214 -9.81 -10.30 -50.30
N PHE A 215 -8.62 -10.63 -50.82
CA PHE A 215 -8.26 -11.67 -51.81
C PHE A 215 -8.03 -11.34 -53.30
N ASN A 216 -6.98 -12.01 -53.78
CA ASN A 216 -6.41 -12.18 -55.14
C ASN A 216 -5.74 -10.93 -55.75
N GLN A 217 -4.45 -10.92 -56.15
CA GLN A 217 -3.58 -11.87 -56.91
C GLN A 217 -3.91 -12.02 -58.40
N PRO A 218 -2.90 -12.25 -59.29
CA PRO A 218 -1.45 -11.93 -59.22
C PRO A 218 -0.90 -11.37 -60.56
N ALA A 219 0.44 -11.48 -60.77
CA ALA A 219 1.18 -11.30 -62.03
C ALA A 219 1.34 -9.85 -62.56
N ASP A 220 2.42 -9.47 -63.27
CA ASP A 220 3.53 -10.26 -63.85
C ASP A 220 4.91 -9.57 -63.78
N THR A 221 5.97 -10.35 -63.97
CA THR A 221 7.37 -9.91 -64.24
C THR A 221 7.75 -10.35 -65.69
N PRO A 222 8.95 -10.11 -66.30
CA PRO A 222 10.21 -9.55 -65.77
C PRO A 222 10.96 -8.57 -66.72
N ASN A 223 12.14 -8.05 -66.29
CA ASN A 223 13.41 -8.20 -67.04
C ASN A 223 14.64 -7.66 -66.25
N ILE A 224 15.85 -7.98 -66.76
CA ILE A 224 17.22 -7.82 -66.18
C ILE A 224 18.21 -7.49 -67.36
N PRO A 225 19.57 -7.44 -67.26
CA PRO A 225 20.55 -7.48 -66.15
C PRO A 225 21.75 -6.44 -66.28
N LEU A 226 22.88 -6.72 -65.58
CA LEU A 226 24.26 -6.15 -65.58
C LEU A 226 24.57 -5.08 -64.49
N THR A 227 25.74 -5.05 -63.81
CA THR A 227 27.00 -5.84 -63.96
C THR A 227 27.76 -6.05 -62.62
N SER A 228 28.33 -7.27 -62.44
CA SER A 228 29.61 -7.69 -61.78
C SER A 228 30.30 -6.83 -60.70
N MET A 229 30.90 -7.38 -59.61
CA MET A 229 31.40 -8.76 -59.29
C MET A 229 30.81 -9.26 -57.94
N GLY A 230 31.15 -10.38 -57.27
CA GLY A 230 32.27 -11.37 -57.38
C GLY A 230 33.51 -10.97 -56.56
N GLU A 231 34.36 -11.84 -55.99
CA GLU A 231 34.43 -13.29 -55.70
C GLU A 231 35.51 -13.49 -54.60
N GLN A 232 35.66 -14.55 -53.79
CA GLN A 232 34.88 -15.76 -53.43
C GLN A 232 35.21 -16.05 -51.91
N HIS A 233 35.01 -17.19 -51.21
CA HIS A 233 34.73 -18.60 -51.52
C HIS A 233 33.44 -19.11 -50.80
N THR A 234 33.37 -20.40 -50.47
CA THR A 234 32.22 -21.25 -50.85
C THR A 234 32.18 -22.62 -50.10
N PHE A 235 31.17 -23.44 -50.45
CA PHE A 235 30.84 -24.82 -50.02
C PHE A 235 30.08 -25.03 -48.69
N ASN A 236 29.06 -25.89 -48.60
CA ASN A 236 27.90 -26.18 -49.48
C ASN A 236 26.90 -27.15 -48.77
N GLN A 237 25.58 -26.89 -48.90
CA GLN A 237 24.36 -27.78 -48.98
C GLN A 237 24.35 -29.27 -48.51
N PRO A 238 23.24 -30.06 -48.57
CA PRO A 238 21.78 -29.83 -48.80
C PRO A 238 20.92 -30.31 -47.58
N ALA A 239 19.59 -30.53 -47.58
CA ALA A 239 18.39 -29.84 -48.12
C ALA A 239 17.08 -30.50 -47.55
N ASP A 240 15.92 -30.06 -48.03
CA ASP A 240 14.60 -30.72 -48.12
C ASP A 240 13.70 -31.12 -46.90
N SER A 241 12.43 -30.67 -47.04
CA SER A 241 11.16 -31.43 -46.85
C SER A 241 10.28 -31.31 -45.57
N SER A 242 9.13 -30.64 -45.76
CA SER A 242 7.74 -31.00 -45.39
C SER A 242 7.28 -31.49 -43.99
N ASN A 243 6.23 -30.80 -43.52
CA ASN A 243 5.19 -31.19 -42.55
C ASN A 243 4.80 -32.69 -42.48
N ILE A 244 4.54 -33.21 -41.26
CA ILE A 244 3.19 -33.62 -40.75
C ILE A 244 3.32 -34.19 -39.31
N PRO A 245 2.29 -34.07 -38.41
CA PRO A 245 2.46 -34.37 -36.98
C PRO A 245 1.73 -35.63 -36.45
N ALA A 246 2.06 -35.93 -35.18
CA ALA A 246 1.20 -36.52 -34.13
C ALA A 246 1.02 -38.05 -34.02
N ILE A 247 0.39 -38.39 -32.88
CA ILE A 247 -0.17 -39.68 -32.43
C ILE A 247 0.79 -40.64 -31.69
N SER A 248 0.49 -40.73 -30.40
CA SER A 248 0.91 -41.66 -29.34
C SER A 248 0.99 -43.15 -29.68
N LEU A 249 1.82 -43.88 -28.92
CA LEU A 249 1.27 -44.76 -27.86
C LEU A 249 2.26 -44.95 -26.71
N GLU A 250 1.75 -45.20 -25.50
CA GLU A 250 2.52 -45.81 -24.41
C GLU A 250 2.78 -47.30 -24.73
N GLN A 251 3.83 -47.90 -24.16
CA GLN A 251 3.63 -48.95 -23.14
C GLN A 251 4.91 -49.53 -22.50
N ASN A 252 4.71 -50.04 -21.28
CA ASN A 252 5.37 -51.18 -20.65
C ASN A 252 6.78 -51.06 -20.01
N LEU A 253 6.73 -50.67 -18.72
CA LEU A 253 6.98 -51.57 -17.57
C LEU A 253 8.41 -51.90 -17.08
N LYS A 254 8.42 -52.10 -15.73
CA LYS A 254 9.32 -52.96 -14.92
C LYS A 254 10.69 -52.43 -14.45
N ASN A 255 10.65 -51.94 -13.21
CA ASN A 255 11.24 -52.60 -12.04
C ASN A 255 12.78 -52.66 -11.85
N LEU A 256 13.18 -52.02 -10.74
CA LEU A 256 14.09 -52.52 -9.70
C LEU A 256 15.58 -52.81 -10.01
N ASN A 257 16.42 -51.82 -9.64
CA ASN A 257 17.26 -51.85 -8.42
C ASN A 257 18.59 -52.67 -8.39
N ILE A 258 19.42 -52.31 -7.38
CA ILE A 258 20.40 -53.15 -6.66
C ILE A 258 21.83 -53.36 -7.26
N GLN A 259 22.81 -52.67 -6.62
CA GLN A 259 24.09 -53.21 -6.09
C GLN A 259 25.22 -53.61 -7.10
N LYS A 260 26.53 -53.72 -6.76
CA LYS A 260 27.33 -53.55 -5.51
C LYS A 260 28.87 -53.54 -5.83
N GLN A 261 29.69 -53.12 -4.85
CA GLN A 261 31.04 -53.66 -4.50
C GLN A 261 32.23 -53.50 -5.49
N ILE A 262 33.53 -53.57 -5.10
CA ILE A 262 34.30 -53.29 -3.84
C ILE A 262 35.83 -53.39 -4.14
N ASN A 263 36.70 -53.00 -3.18
CA ASN A 263 38.17 -53.27 -3.10
C ASN A 263 39.07 -52.60 -4.18
N ASP A 264 40.39 -52.40 -4.02
CA ASP A 264 41.29 -52.31 -2.83
C ASP A 264 42.69 -51.78 -3.27
N ASN A 265 43.45 -51.15 -2.36
CA ASN A 265 44.94 -51.11 -2.31
C ASN A 265 45.73 -50.50 -3.51
N SER A 266 47.02 -50.11 -3.43
CA SER A 266 47.92 -49.71 -2.32
C SER A 266 49.24 -49.10 -2.85
N GLN A 267 49.84 -48.17 -2.10
CA GLN A 267 51.27 -47.76 -2.07
C GLN A 267 51.97 -47.10 -3.28
N ASP A 268 52.60 -45.96 -2.97
CA ASP A 268 53.98 -45.51 -3.25
C ASP A 268 54.60 -45.59 -4.67
N PHE A 269 55.02 -44.44 -5.22
CA PHE A 269 56.44 -44.00 -5.20
C PHE A 269 56.62 -42.52 -5.60
N ALA A 270 57.79 -41.94 -5.29
CA ALA A 270 58.14 -40.51 -5.45
C ALA A 270 58.78 -40.19 -6.83
N ALA A 271 59.07 -38.96 -7.28
CA ALA A 271 58.83 -37.58 -6.79
C ALA A 271 58.72 -36.66 -8.03
N SER A 272 58.10 -35.48 -8.03
CA SER A 272 58.51 -34.25 -7.31
C SER A 272 57.63 -33.07 -7.83
N THR A 273 57.62 -31.81 -7.35
CA THR A 273 58.47 -31.07 -6.38
C THR A 273 57.66 -29.95 -5.71
N SER A 274 58.14 -29.44 -4.55
CA SER A 274 58.09 -28.04 -4.03
C SER A 274 56.92 -27.08 -4.39
N GLU A 275 56.21 -26.43 -3.45
CA GLU A 275 56.44 -26.29 -2.00
C GLU A 275 55.16 -26.53 -1.15
N ASN A 276 55.29 -27.50 -0.23
CA ASN A 276 54.56 -27.72 1.02
C ASN A 276 53.08 -27.25 1.18
N ASN A 277 52.21 -28.25 1.01
CA ASN A 277 51.06 -28.55 1.90
C ASN A 277 49.75 -27.75 1.73
N PHE A 278 48.98 -28.24 0.76
CA PHE A 278 47.55 -28.58 0.82
C PHE A 278 46.98 -28.76 2.25
N LYS A 279 45.79 -28.25 2.61
CA LYS A 279 44.41 -28.45 2.08
C LYS A 279 43.72 -29.74 2.56
N ASP A 280 42.45 -29.54 2.93
CA ASP A 280 41.27 -30.40 2.75
C ASP A 280 41.36 -31.91 3.10
N PHE A 281 40.47 -32.38 3.97
CA PHE A 281 39.22 -33.00 3.48
C PHE A 281 38.14 -33.14 4.56
N SER A 282 36.90 -33.36 4.12
CA SER A 282 35.71 -33.57 4.95
C SER A 282 35.47 -35.05 5.27
N SER A 283 34.73 -35.31 6.36
CA SER A 283 33.66 -36.31 6.34
C SER A 283 32.67 -36.05 7.48
N ASP A 284 31.38 -36.23 7.19
CA ASP A 284 30.30 -36.01 8.14
C ASP A 284 30.21 -37.11 9.22
N ASN A 285 29.61 -36.76 10.36
CA ASN A 285 28.38 -37.46 10.73
C ASN A 285 27.48 -36.62 11.65
N ASN A 286 26.21 -36.50 11.26
CA ASN A 286 25.20 -35.84 12.08
C ASN A 286 24.70 -36.79 13.17
N GLN A 287 24.90 -36.42 14.43
CA GLN A 287 23.97 -36.78 15.52
C GLN A 287 23.50 -35.52 16.23
N GLN A 288 22.44 -34.90 15.70
CA GLN A 288 21.72 -33.85 16.41
C GLN A 288 20.91 -34.46 17.56
N ALA A 289 21.51 -34.48 18.75
CA ALA A 289 20.81 -34.67 20.01
C ALA A 289 20.85 -33.35 20.80
N ASN A 290 19.68 -32.74 21.05
CA ASN A 290 19.58 -31.64 22.00
C ASN A 290 19.88 -32.15 23.40
N LEU A 291 20.77 -31.48 24.13
CA LEU A 291 20.79 -31.51 25.59
C LEU A 291 21.43 -30.24 26.14
N ASN A 292 20.60 -29.36 26.72
CA ASN A 292 21.09 -28.29 27.57
C ASN A 292 21.71 -28.93 28.83
N GLN A 293 22.96 -28.58 29.15
CA GLN A 293 23.44 -28.61 30.53
C GLN A 293 24.14 -27.30 30.84
N ASN A 294 23.64 -26.60 31.87
CA ASN A 294 24.38 -25.54 32.50
C ASN A 294 25.59 -26.16 33.19
N ILE A 295 26.78 -25.65 32.90
CA ILE A 295 27.95 -25.83 33.77
C ILE A 295 28.34 -24.44 34.25
N ASP A 296 28.28 -24.26 35.56
CA ASP A 296 28.71 -23.04 36.24
C ASP A 296 30.24 -22.93 36.13
N LEU A 297 30.73 -21.77 35.67
CA LEU A 297 32.16 -21.48 35.50
C LEU A 297 32.61 -20.32 36.39
N ALA A 298 31.99 -20.18 37.56
CA ALA A 298 32.62 -19.52 38.68
C ALA A 298 33.84 -20.32 39.19
N GLN A 299 34.97 -19.63 39.35
CA GLN A 299 36.24 -20.12 39.94
C GLN A 299 37.03 -21.19 39.16
N LEU A 300 37.96 -20.74 38.30
CA LEU A 300 39.38 -21.13 38.39
C LEU A 300 40.29 -20.31 37.44
N ASN A 301 40.75 -19.14 37.90
CA ASN A 301 42.16 -18.77 37.95
C ASN A 301 42.34 -17.31 38.43
N HIS A 302 43.21 -17.12 39.42
CA HIS A 302 43.80 -15.81 39.73
C HIS A 302 45.01 -15.55 38.80
N GLN A 303 45.50 -14.31 38.79
CA GLN A 303 46.62 -13.81 37.96
C GLN A 303 46.29 -13.64 36.47
N ALA A 304 45.48 -12.61 36.19
CA ALA A 304 45.60 -11.81 34.98
C ALA A 304 45.86 -10.35 35.40
N ASP A 305 46.64 -9.61 34.61
CA ASP A 305 46.82 -8.17 34.80
C ASP A 305 45.49 -7.41 34.65
N SER A 306 45.46 -6.16 35.12
CA SER A 306 44.35 -5.23 34.91
C SER A 306 44.28 -4.75 33.44
N GLN A 307 44.06 -5.68 32.51
CA GLN A 307 43.72 -5.36 31.13
C GLN A 307 42.35 -4.69 31.12
N SER A 308 42.32 -3.40 30.78
CA SER A 308 41.09 -2.71 30.42
C SER A 308 40.39 -3.48 29.30
N ALA A 309 39.07 -3.68 29.42
CA ALA A 309 38.28 -4.37 28.41
C ALA A 309 38.56 -3.80 27.00
N PRO A 310 38.68 -4.66 25.96
CA PRO A 310 39.08 -4.22 24.63
C PRO A 310 38.10 -3.18 24.09
N GLN A 311 38.62 -2.07 23.56
CA GLN A 311 37.83 -0.92 23.13
C GLN A 311 37.60 -0.96 21.62
N TYR A 312 36.35 -1.11 21.19
CA TYR A 312 36.00 -1.35 19.78
C TYR A 312 34.66 -0.71 19.38
N ILE A 313 34.30 -0.83 18.09
CA ILE A 313 33.07 -0.32 17.49
C ILE A 313 32.09 -1.48 17.30
N ASN A 314 31.00 -1.48 18.05
CA ASN A 314 29.93 -2.47 17.95
C ASN A 314 28.88 -1.98 16.94
N PHE A 315 28.89 -2.54 15.72
CA PHE A 315 27.87 -2.26 14.70
C PHE A 315 26.58 -3.03 15.03
N THR A 316 25.49 -2.32 15.29
CA THR A 316 24.27 -2.92 15.90
C THR A 316 23.20 -3.32 14.88
N ASN A 317 23.30 -2.86 13.63
CA ASN A 317 22.35 -3.21 12.57
C ASN A 317 22.96 -3.95 11.35
N ILE A 318 24.29 -4.08 11.23
CA ILE A 318 24.97 -4.73 10.10
C ILE A 318 26.17 -5.56 10.57
N VAL A 319 26.46 -6.65 9.85
CA VAL A 319 27.64 -7.52 10.01
C VAL A 319 28.59 -7.39 8.81
N SER A 320 29.87 -7.67 9.02
CA SER A 320 30.87 -7.62 7.93
C SER A 320 30.59 -8.70 6.87
N GLY A 321 30.69 -8.33 5.60
CA GLY A 321 30.36 -9.17 4.45
C GLY A 321 28.88 -9.19 4.06
N GLN A 322 28.01 -8.47 4.76
CA GLN A 322 26.58 -8.36 4.46
C GLN A 322 26.33 -7.85 3.03
N LEU A 323 25.41 -8.51 2.31
CA LEU A 323 24.91 -8.07 1.01
C LEU A 323 23.74 -7.09 1.15
N VAL A 324 23.75 -6.00 0.40
CA VAL A 324 22.67 -5.02 0.25
C VAL A 324 22.49 -4.61 -1.22
N HIS A 325 21.36 -3.94 -1.53
CA HIS A 325 20.95 -3.65 -2.92
C HIS A 325 20.67 -2.15 -3.22
N HIS A 326 21.26 -1.24 -2.46
CA HIS A 326 21.01 0.21 -2.53
C HIS A 326 22.27 1.03 -2.20
N ARG A 327 22.40 2.26 -2.74
CA ARG A 327 23.63 3.09 -2.70
C ARG A 327 23.95 3.67 -1.32
N PHE A 328 22.95 4.05 -0.53
CA PHE A 328 23.14 4.69 0.78
C PHE A 328 22.54 3.87 1.91
N LEU A 329 23.36 3.46 2.88
CA LEU A 329 22.97 2.61 3.99
C LEU A 329 23.04 3.37 5.31
N ILE A 330 22.02 3.25 6.17
CA ILE A 330 22.09 3.72 7.56
C ILE A 330 22.80 2.65 8.41
N VAL A 331 23.98 2.97 8.93
CA VAL A 331 24.72 2.13 9.88
C VAL A 331 24.53 2.68 11.29
N HIS A 332 24.05 1.82 12.19
CA HIS A 332 23.95 2.10 13.63
C HIS A 332 25.12 1.45 14.35
N GLY A 333 25.67 2.14 15.35
CA GLY A 333 26.72 1.55 16.17
C GLY A 333 26.88 2.19 17.55
N LYS A 334 27.65 1.50 18.38
CA LYS A 334 27.96 1.85 19.76
C LYS A 334 29.46 1.68 20.01
N LEU A 335 30.08 2.62 20.71
CA LEU A 335 31.43 2.45 21.24
C LEU A 335 31.40 1.57 22.51
N GLU A 336 32.21 0.52 22.53
CA GLU A 336 32.39 -0.36 23.69
C GLU A 336 33.68 0.03 24.43
N THR A 337 33.66 1.18 25.09
CA THR A 337 34.85 1.79 25.73
C THR A 337 34.96 1.55 27.24
N GLY A 338 33.87 1.10 27.89
CA GLY A 338 33.74 1.07 29.35
C GLY A 338 33.42 2.42 30.00
N THR A 339 33.58 3.52 29.27
CA THR A 339 33.24 4.90 29.69
C THR A 339 32.16 5.49 28.79
N GLN A 340 31.45 6.51 29.26
CA GLN A 340 30.55 7.31 28.39
C GLN A 340 31.37 8.36 27.64
N GLU A 341 31.40 8.25 26.32
CA GLU A 341 32.08 9.15 25.40
C GLU A 341 31.10 9.90 24.50
N ASN A 342 31.55 11.07 24.05
CA ASN A 342 30.91 11.89 23.02
C ASN A 342 31.99 12.32 22.01
N GLY A 343 31.60 12.82 20.83
CA GLY A 343 32.54 13.35 19.85
C GLY A 343 32.06 13.11 18.42
N VAL A 344 33.01 12.83 17.52
CA VAL A 344 32.76 12.59 16.10
C VAL A 344 33.38 11.27 15.66
N ILE A 345 32.65 10.51 14.84
CA ILE A 345 33.17 9.35 14.11
C ILE A 345 33.34 9.71 12.63
N MET A 346 34.55 9.50 12.10
CA MET A 346 34.83 9.62 10.68
C MET A 346 34.51 8.29 9.97
N VAL A 347 33.80 8.38 8.86
CA VAL A 347 33.49 7.26 7.96
C VAL A 347 34.23 7.50 6.66
N ILE A 348 35.21 6.64 6.37
CA ILE A 348 36.12 6.80 5.23
C ILE A 348 35.79 5.74 4.19
N HIS A 349 35.35 6.19 3.01
CA HIS A 349 35.13 5.37 1.81
C HIS A 349 36.36 5.48 0.89
N PRO A 350 36.72 4.46 0.08
CA PRO A 350 37.85 4.56 -0.85
C PRO A 350 37.61 5.54 -2.01
N TYR A 351 36.35 5.76 -2.42
CA TYR A 351 35.99 6.49 -3.64
C TYR A 351 35.01 7.66 -3.43
N PHE A 352 34.51 7.86 -2.20
CA PHE A 352 33.60 8.94 -1.82
C PHE A 352 34.21 9.75 -0.66
N PRO A 353 33.98 11.08 -0.57
CA PRO A 353 34.55 11.90 0.50
C PRO A 353 34.21 11.40 1.90
N PHE A 354 35.14 11.56 2.85
CA PHE A 354 34.94 11.08 4.21
C PHE A 354 33.78 11.84 4.89
N MET A 355 32.91 11.11 5.57
CA MET A 355 31.78 11.68 6.31
C MET A 355 32.07 11.76 7.80
N GLU A 356 31.46 12.72 8.48
CA GLU A 356 31.57 12.91 9.93
C GLU A 356 30.18 12.84 10.57
N TYR A 357 30.04 12.03 11.62
CA TYR A 357 28.79 11.87 12.36
C TYR A 357 29.03 12.04 13.86
N GLU A 358 28.06 12.61 14.57
CA GLU A 358 28.16 12.77 16.02
C GLU A 358 28.01 11.44 16.76
N ILE A 359 28.76 11.31 17.85
CA ILE A 359 28.54 10.32 18.89
C ILE A 359 27.93 11.01 20.11
N LYS A 360 26.78 10.50 20.56
CA LYS A 360 26.15 10.87 21.84
C LYS A 360 26.15 9.65 22.76
N SER A 361 26.77 9.76 23.93
CA SER A 361 26.78 8.72 24.96
C SER A 361 27.11 7.31 24.42
N ASN A 362 28.20 7.20 23.68
CA ASN A 362 28.68 6.05 22.90
C ASN A 362 27.91 5.68 21.62
N TYR A 363 26.71 6.18 21.35
CA TYR A 363 25.94 5.79 20.15
C TYR A 363 26.17 6.75 18.97
N PHE A 364 26.22 6.20 17.75
CA PHE A 364 26.20 6.95 16.49
C PHE A 364 25.20 6.34 15.50
N LYS A 365 24.76 7.18 14.55
CA LYS A 365 24.11 6.79 13.29
C LYS A 365 24.91 7.45 12.17
N ALA A 366 25.18 6.69 11.10
CA ALA A 366 25.98 7.14 9.98
C ALA A 366 25.31 6.73 8.67
N ILE A 367 25.24 7.66 7.71
CA ILE A 367 24.86 7.33 6.33
C ILE A 367 26.15 6.98 5.57
N VAL A 368 26.18 5.79 5.00
CA VAL A 368 27.35 5.19 4.34
C VAL A 368 27.05 5.04 2.86
N GLU A 369 27.91 5.60 2.02
CA GLU A 369 27.86 5.43 0.56
C GLU A 369 28.50 4.09 0.15
N LEU A 370 27.95 3.46 -0.88
CA LEU A 370 28.31 2.13 -1.36
C LEU A 370 28.31 2.09 -2.90
N GLU A 371 29.43 1.69 -3.48
CA GLU A 371 29.56 1.35 -4.90
C GLU A 371 29.30 -0.15 -5.14
N ASN A 372 29.03 -0.53 -6.39
CA ASN A 372 28.74 -1.91 -6.77
C ASN A 372 29.99 -2.81 -6.60
N GLY A 373 29.95 -3.74 -5.65
CA GLY A 373 31.07 -4.60 -5.27
C GLY A 373 31.35 -4.62 -3.77
N ASP A 374 32.64 -4.73 -3.41
CA ASP A 374 33.14 -4.94 -2.04
C ASP A 374 33.63 -3.62 -1.41
N ASN A 375 32.73 -2.95 -0.67
CA ASN A 375 32.99 -1.66 -0.04
C ASN A 375 33.71 -1.85 1.30
N ASN A 376 34.98 -1.47 1.36
CA ASN A 376 35.82 -1.61 2.55
C ASN A 376 35.82 -0.31 3.37
N ILE A 377 34.74 -0.10 4.13
CA ILE A 377 34.53 1.12 4.92
C ILE A 377 35.45 1.14 6.14
N VAL A 378 36.06 2.28 6.45
CA VAL A 378 36.86 2.45 7.67
C VAL A 378 36.20 3.48 8.59
N PHE A 379 35.77 3.04 9.77
CA PHE A 379 35.24 3.88 10.83
C PHE A 379 36.37 4.25 11.79
N LYS A 380 36.58 5.55 12.06
CA LYS A 380 37.60 6.05 12.98
C LYS A 380 36.97 7.01 14.00
N TYR A 381 36.98 6.62 15.28
CA TYR A 381 36.63 7.50 16.39
C TYR A 381 37.90 8.07 17.05
N ARG A 382 37.89 9.38 17.33
CA ARG A 382 38.92 10.04 18.13
C ARG A 382 38.28 10.86 19.25
N SER A 383 38.62 10.54 20.50
CA SER A 383 38.18 11.29 21.67
C SER A 383 39.08 12.51 21.95
N ASN A 384 38.54 13.46 22.70
CA ASN A 384 39.32 14.56 23.30
C ASN A 384 40.36 14.08 24.33
N LYS A 385 40.23 12.83 24.82
CA LYS A 385 41.15 12.19 25.78
C LYS A 385 42.33 11.47 25.10
N GLY A 386 42.43 11.53 23.76
CA GLY A 386 43.48 10.86 22.98
C GLY A 386 43.19 9.41 22.59
N LEU A 387 42.17 8.76 23.17
CA LEU A 387 41.68 7.46 22.70
C LEU A 387 41.30 7.55 21.22
N ASN A 388 41.81 6.60 20.43
CA ASN A 388 41.60 6.44 19.00
C ASN A 388 41.15 4.98 18.75
N ILE A 389 40.02 4.79 18.08
CA ILE A 389 39.49 3.46 17.73
C ILE A 389 39.24 3.42 16.23
N GLU A 390 39.84 2.45 15.55
CA GLU A 390 39.68 2.23 14.11
C GLU A 390 39.14 0.82 13.86
N GLN A 391 38.06 0.72 13.07
CA GLN A 391 37.47 -0.57 12.71
C GLN A 391 37.02 -0.56 11.25
N LYS A 392 37.28 -1.67 10.55
CA LYS A 392 36.87 -1.88 9.17
C LYS A 392 35.55 -2.64 9.12
N LEU A 393 34.69 -2.29 8.16
CA LEU A 393 33.44 -2.96 7.87
C LEU A 393 33.36 -3.21 6.37
N LEU A 394 33.37 -4.48 5.96
CA LEU A 394 33.12 -4.87 4.57
C LEU A 394 31.61 -4.89 4.32
N ILE A 395 31.13 -4.19 3.30
CA ILE A 395 29.74 -4.21 2.87
C ILE A 395 29.70 -4.55 1.38
N LYS A 396 28.95 -5.59 1.01
CA LYS A 396 28.76 -5.98 -0.38
C LYS A 396 27.52 -5.27 -0.92
N MET A 397 27.64 -4.49 -1.99
CA MET A 397 26.47 -3.88 -2.64
C MET A 397 26.34 -4.40 -4.07
N MET A 398 25.13 -4.82 -4.45
CA MET A 398 24.81 -5.25 -5.81
C MET A 398 23.40 -4.78 -6.17
N PRO A 399 23.21 -3.90 -7.17
CA PRO A 399 21.89 -3.37 -7.50
C PRO A 399 20.97 -4.46 -8.04
N ASN A 400 19.73 -4.50 -7.57
CA ASN A 400 18.74 -5.54 -7.89
C ASN A 400 18.06 -5.25 -9.26
N LEU A 401 18.85 -5.31 -10.33
CA LEU A 401 18.47 -4.81 -11.68
C LEU A 401 17.24 -5.51 -12.28
N ASP A 402 16.96 -6.75 -11.89
CA ASP A 402 15.85 -7.58 -12.39
C ASP A 402 14.45 -7.13 -11.91
N LYS A 403 14.38 -6.10 -11.06
CA LYS A 403 13.12 -5.56 -10.52
C LYS A 403 12.83 -4.19 -11.14
N PRO A 404 11.54 -3.86 -11.38
CA PRO A 404 11.19 -2.51 -11.81
C PRO A 404 11.66 -1.47 -10.76
N PRO A 405 12.06 -0.26 -11.19
CA PRO A 405 12.39 0.83 -10.27
C PRO A 405 11.12 1.56 -9.80
N LEU A 406 11.24 2.25 -8.66
CA LEU A 406 10.50 3.49 -8.43
C LEU A 406 11.15 4.57 -9.31
N GLN A 407 10.39 5.13 -10.25
CA GLN A 407 10.84 6.22 -11.12
C GLN A 407 10.54 7.57 -10.47
N ILE A 408 11.44 8.52 -10.63
CA ILE A 408 11.34 9.84 -10.01
C ILE A 408 11.25 10.90 -11.10
N ALA A 409 10.27 11.79 -10.99
CA ALA A 409 10.00 12.85 -11.95
C ALA A 409 9.89 14.22 -11.28
N ILE A 410 10.18 15.27 -12.05
CA ILE A 410 9.81 16.65 -11.74
C ILE A 410 8.87 17.13 -12.84
N VAL A 411 7.72 17.68 -12.46
CA VAL A 411 6.73 18.29 -13.36
C VAL A 411 6.90 19.81 -13.30
N LEU A 412 7.02 20.42 -14.47
CA LEU A 412 7.21 21.85 -14.69
C LEU A 412 6.15 22.40 -15.65
N GLY A 413 5.64 23.61 -15.41
CA GLY A 413 4.91 24.38 -16.41
C GLY A 413 5.80 24.68 -17.62
N LYS A 414 5.21 24.85 -18.81
CA LYS A 414 5.95 25.06 -20.09
C LYS A 414 6.92 26.26 -20.08
N ASP A 415 6.67 27.25 -19.25
CA ASP A 415 7.44 28.48 -19.06
C ASP A 415 8.30 28.49 -17.77
N SER A 416 8.27 27.43 -16.97
CA SER A 416 9.02 27.34 -15.70
C SER A 416 10.54 27.29 -15.87
N THR A 417 11.24 27.88 -14.90
CA THR A 417 12.71 27.77 -14.70
C THR A 417 13.10 26.75 -13.63
N GLY A 418 12.13 26.06 -13.00
CA GLY A 418 12.35 25.14 -11.88
C GLY A 418 12.53 25.84 -10.52
N MET A 419 12.04 27.07 -10.39
CA MET A 419 12.06 27.83 -9.13
C MET A 419 11.10 27.24 -8.09
N TYR A 420 11.51 27.29 -6.82
CA TYR A 420 10.72 26.90 -5.65
C TYR A 420 10.87 27.96 -4.54
N ASP A 421 10.02 27.91 -3.51
CA ASP A 421 10.01 28.93 -2.44
C ASP A 421 11.29 28.96 -1.60
N ILE A 422 11.80 30.15 -1.29
CA ILE A 422 12.87 30.41 -0.32
C ILE A 422 12.58 31.69 0.49
N ASP A 423 13.14 31.82 1.69
CA ASP A 423 13.28 33.15 2.32
C ASP A 423 14.55 33.83 1.77
N PRO A 424 14.43 34.90 0.96
CA PRO A 424 15.58 35.63 0.42
C PRO A 424 16.37 36.41 1.50
N GLU A 425 15.82 36.56 2.70
CA GLU A 425 16.50 37.11 3.87
C GLU A 425 17.35 36.05 4.60
N LYS A 426 17.41 34.80 4.11
CA LYS A 426 18.16 33.66 4.70
C LYS A 426 18.95 32.85 3.67
N ILE A 427 18.37 32.58 2.50
CA ILE A 427 18.91 31.74 1.44
C ILE A 427 19.23 32.61 0.22
N MET A 428 20.46 32.51 -0.30
CA MET A 428 20.80 33.11 -1.59
C MET A 428 20.25 32.24 -2.74
N PRO A 429 19.57 32.82 -3.75
CA PRO A 429 19.07 32.06 -4.90
C PRO A 429 20.15 31.21 -5.59
N PRO A 430 19.87 29.93 -5.93
CA PRO A 430 20.80 29.09 -6.67
C PRO A 430 21.01 29.59 -8.10
N LYS A 431 22.24 29.42 -8.63
CA LYS A 431 22.59 29.83 -10.01
C LYS A 431 21.83 29.07 -11.10
N ASN A 432 21.35 27.88 -10.79
CA ASN A 432 20.46 27.08 -11.63
C ASN A 432 19.49 26.36 -10.69
N TRP A 433 18.26 26.86 -10.63
CA TRP A 433 17.19 26.37 -9.77
C TRP A 433 16.85 24.89 -10.02
N LEU A 434 16.70 24.48 -11.28
CA LEU A 434 16.36 23.11 -11.62
C LEU A 434 17.45 22.11 -11.21
N ASN A 435 18.75 22.45 -11.38
CA ASN A 435 19.83 21.56 -10.96
C ASN A 435 19.92 21.43 -9.43
N ASP A 436 19.67 22.53 -8.70
CA ASP A 436 19.61 22.53 -7.23
C ASP A 436 18.42 21.69 -6.73
N ALA A 437 17.24 21.88 -7.32
CA ALA A 437 16.03 21.09 -7.01
C ALA A 437 16.20 19.59 -7.32
N ILE A 438 16.84 19.25 -8.44
CA ILE A 438 17.22 17.85 -8.77
C ILE A 438 18.14 17.28 -7.70
N SER A 439 19.11 18.04 -7.21
CA SER A 439 20.04 17.60 -6.16
C SER A 439 19.31 17.33 -4.83
N ARG A 440 18.44 18.25 -4.40
CA ARG A 440 17.60 18.08 -3.20
C ARG A 440 16.63 16.91 -3.30
N LEU A 441 16.00 16.71 -4.46
CA LEU A 441 15.11 15.57 -4.69
C LEU A 441 15.90 14.25 -4.70
N ARG A 442 17.10 14.20 -5.29
CA ARG A 442 17.99 13.04 -5.21
C ARG A 442 18.35 12.69 -3.77
N CYS A 443 18.72 13.67 -2.96
CA CYS A 443 19.04 13.44 -1.55
C CYS A 443 17.82 12.90 -0.79
N ALA A 444 16.65 13.54 -0.91
CA ALA A 444 15.41 13.08 -0.30
C ALA A 444 15.05 11.62 -0.67
N VAL A 445 15.12 11.26 -1.96
CA VAL A 445 14.81 9.90 -2.44
C VAL A 445 15.80 8.86 -1.92
N TYR A 446 17.10 9.17 -1.88
CA TYR A 446 18.08 8.26 -1.29
C TYR A 446 17.89 8.09 0.21
N LEU A 447 17.49 9.15 0.94
CA LEU A 447 17.09 9.04 2.34
C LEU A 447 15.86 8.13 2.52
N TRP A 448 14.83 8.23 1.66
CA TRP A 448 13.68 7.32 1.69
C TRP A 448 14.09 5.86 1.46
N GLN A 449 14.99 5.62 0.50
CA GLN A 449 15.49 4.28 0.16
C GLN A 449 16.25 3.67 1.35
N ALA A 450 17.13 4.44 1.98
CA ALA A 450 17.94 4.06 3.13
C ALA A 450 17.10 3.82 4.39
N PHE A 451 16.18 4.74 4.71
CA PHE A 451 15.19 4.61 5.78
C PHE A 451 14.40 3.30 5.64
N THR A 452 13.83 3.08 4.46
CA THR A 452 13.00 1.91 4.18
C THR A 452 13.80 0.60 4.31
N ALA A 453 15.05 0.57 3.84
CA ALA A 453 15.93 -0.58 3.99
C ALA A 453 16.25 -0.90 5.46
N GLU A 454 16.51 0.11 6.28
CA GLU A 454 16.78 -0.07 7.71
C GLU A 454 15.52 -0.56 8.44
N GLN A 455 14.36 0.04 8.17
CA GLN A 455 13.08 -0.32 8.80
C GLN A 455 12.65 -1.76 8.46
N MET A 456 12.77 -2.17 7.19
CA MET A 456 12.51 -3.56 6.78
C MET A 456 13.48 -4.54 7.46
N ARG A 457 14.76 -4.17 7.56
CA ARG A 457 15.79 -4.97 8.24
C ARG A 457 15.55 -5.08 9.75
N ARG A 458 15.17 -3.98 10.40
CA ARG A 458 14.83 -3.90 11.84
C ARG A 458 13.67 -4.82 12.20
N ASN A 459 12.70 -4.98 11.29
CA ASN A 459 11.56 -5.87 11.44
C ASN A 459 11.84 -7.34 11.01
N GLY A 460 13.10 -7.69 10.69
CA GLY A 460 13.52 -9.08 10.40
C GLY A 460 13.48 -9.48 8.93
N TYR A 461 12.99 -8.62 8.03
CA TYR A 461 12.82 -8.94 6.60
C TYR A 461 14.09 -8.72 5.75
N GLY A 462 15.19 -8.28 6.35
CA GLY A 462 16.43 -7.91 5.67
C GLY A 462 16.38 -6.52 5.01
N PHE A 463 17.48 -6.10 4.38
CA PHE A 463 17.64 -4.78 3.76
C PHE A 463 16.86 -4.63 2.43
N ARG A 464 15.53 -4.77 2.51
CA ARG A 464 14.58 -4.61 1.40
C ARG A 464 14.18 -3.16 1.25
N THR A 465 14.22 -2.68 0.02
CA THR A 465 13.78 -1.33 -0.35
C THR A 465 13.53 -1.32 -1.85
N PHE A 466 12.83 -0.31 -2.35
CA PHE A 466 12.61 -0.16 -3.79
C PHE A 466 13.92 0.12 -4.52
N ARG A 467 14.09 -0.47 -5.71
CA ARG A 467 15.14 -0.07 -6.66
C ARG A 467 14.84 1.33 -7.21
N LEU A 468 15.87 2.08 -7.56
CA LEU A 468 15.78 3.36 -8.28
C LEU A 468 16.29 3.20 -9.73
N GLU A 469 15.85 4.07 -10.63
CA GLU A 469 16.46 4.22 -11.96
C GLU A 469 17.71 5.09 -11.81
N GLU A 470 18.90 4.53 -12.07
CA GLU A 470 20.19 5.20 -11.81
C GLU A 470 21.05 5.22 -13.07
N GLU A 471 21.77 6.32 -13.28
CA GLU A 471 22.63 6.59 -14.43
C GLU A 471 23.99 7.18 -13.99
N TYR A 472 25.05 6.90 -14.73
CA TYR A 472 26.37 7.44 -14.44
C TYR A 472 26.45 8.91 -14.88
N SER A 473 26.37 9.81 -13.91
CA SER A 473 26.30 11.27 -14.14
C SER A 473 27.10 12.03 -13.07
N PRO A 474 27.39 13.33 -13.26
CA PRO A 474 28.07 14.15 -12.25
C PRO A 474 27.37 14.04 -10.90
N ASP A 475 28.12 13.66 -9.87
CA ASP A 475 27.54 13.32 -8.57
C ASP A 475 27.05 14.58 -7.85
N THR A 476 25.81 14.53 -7.37
CA THR A 476 25.21 15.59 -6.55
C THR A 476 25.17 15.21 -5.07
N MET A 477 25.56 13.98 -4.72
CA MET A 477 25.45 13.47 -3.36
C MET A 477 26.59 13.90 -2.42
N THR A 478 27.64 14.54 -2.96
CA THR A 478 28.66 15.26 -2.18
C THR A 478 28.85 16.68 -2.71
N ASN A 479 29.16 17.62 -1.82
CA ASN A 479 29.56 18.99 -2.18
C ASN A 479 31.10 19.20 -2.21
N ARG A 480 31.90 18.14 -2.03
CA ARG A 480 33.36 18.19 -1.83
C ARG A 480 34.19 17.81 -3.06
N ASP A 481 33.63 17.06 -4.01
CA ASP A 481 34.27 16.74 -5.29
C ASP A 481 33.33 17.02 -6.48
N LYS A 482 33.73 16.56 -7.67
CA LYS A 482 32.98 16.70 -8.93
C LYS A 482 33.07 15.43 -9.79
N PHE A 483 33.31 14.28 -9.17
CA PHE A 483 33.40 13.03 -9.91
C PHE A 483 32.00 12.59 -10.36
N SER A 484 31.93 11.87 -11.48
CA SER A 484 30.69 11.19 -11.88
C SER A 484 30.57 9.89 -11.09
N ARG A 485 29.37 9.59 -10.59
CA ARG A 485 29.03 8.33 -9.92
C ARG A 485 27.64 7.86 -10.37
N MET A 486 27.26 6.63 -10.03
CA MET A 486 25.89 6.16 -10.23
C MET A 486 24.93 7.01 -9.40
N ASN A 487 24.00 7.69 -10.07
CA ASN A 487 23.09 8.64 -9.47
C ASN A 487 21.66 8.40 -9.92
N LEU A 488 20.70 8.63 -9.02
CA LEU A 488 19.29 8.65 -9.36
C LEU A 488 19.03 9.57 -10.56
N LYS A 489 18.39 8.99 -11.57
CA LYS A 489 17.86 9.71 -12.71
C LYS A 489 16.54 10.37 -12.33
N VAL A 490 16.42 11.65 -12.63
CA VAL A 490 15.21 12.44 -12.39
C VAL A 490 14.65 12.85 -13.75
N HIS A 491 13.47 12.34 -14.11
CA HIS A 491 12.82 12.62 -15.39
C HIS A 491 12.18 14.02 -15.34
N VAL A 492 12.65 14.94 -16.18
CA VAL A 492 12.21 16.35 -16.21
C VAL A 492 11.08 16.50 -17.22
N LEU A 493 9.85 16.72 -16.74
CA LEU A 493 8.61 16.69 -17.52
C LEU A 493 8.04 18.11 -17.69
N ARG A 494 7.62 18.46 -18.92
CA ARG A 494 6.93 19.73 -19.21
C ARG A 494 5.43 19.49 -19.37
N SER A 495 4.63 20.08 -18.49
CA SER A 495 3.19 20.22 -18.67
C SER A 495 2.87 21.25 -19.76
N GLU A 496 1.71 21.08 -20.38
CA GLU A 496 1.06 22.01 -21.29
C GLU A 496 0.51 23.28 -20.60
N LEU A 497 0.46 23.34 -19.27
CA LEU A 497 0.10 24.53 -18.50
C LEU A 497 1.28 25.49 -18.34
N THR A 498 1.02 26.79 -18.10
CA THR A 498 2.03 27.70 -17.53
C THR A 498 2.18 27.53 -16.02
N VAL A 499 3.26 28.06 -15.44
CA VAL A 499 3.43 28.23 -13.98
C VAL A 499 2.18 28.86 -13.34
N SER A 500 1.70 29.98 -13.89
CA SER A 500 0.50 30.66 -13.39
C SER A 500 -0.78 29.84 -13.55
N GLN A 501 -0.86 28.92 -14.52
CA GLN A 501 -1.99 28.00 -14.67
C GLN A 501 -1.91 26.80 -13.70
N ILE A 502 -0.70 26.35 -13.34
CA ILE A 502 -0.45 25.33 -12.30
C ILE A 502 -0.77 25.88 -10.91
N GLN A 503 -0.37 27.13 -10.66
CA GLN A 503 -0.56 27.87 -9.40
C GLN A 503 -1.97 28.46 -9.22
N ASP A 504 -2.95 28.13 -10.07
CA ASP A 504 -4.33 28.57 -9.81
C ASP A 504 -4.84 27.98 -8.49
N LYS A 505 -5.41 28.84 -7.62
CA LYS A 505 -6.00 28.46 -6.33
C LYS A 505 -7.03 27.33 -6.45
N GLU A 506 -7.74 27.22 -7.58
CA GLU A 506 -8.73 26.17 -7.80
C GLU A 506 -8.09 24.77 -7.99
N ARG A 507 -6.77 24.71 -8.19
CA ARG A 507 -5.97 23.47 -8.27
C ARG A 507 -5.25 23.14 -6.97
N ALA A 508 -5.12 24.09 -6.05
CA ALA A 508 -4.48 23.89 -4.76
C ALA A 508 -5.37 23.00 -3.87
N GLN A 509 -4.87 21.84 -3.48
CA GLN A 509 -5.61 20.87 -2.66
C GLN A 509 -6.02 21.47 -1.29
N GLN A 510 -5.15 22.32 -0.74
CA GLN A 510 -5.37 23.00 0.54
C GLN A 510 -6.41 24.14 0.46
N TRP A 511 -6.74 24.64 -0.74
CA TRP A 511 -7.64 25.79 -0.89
C TRP A 511 -9.09 25.40 -0.73
N ASN A 512 -9.69 25.88 0.37
CA ASN A 512 -11.12 25.77 0.65
C ASN A 512 -11.86 26.96 0.02
N PRO A 513 -12.76 26.73 -0.96
CA PRO A 513 -13.53 27.81 -1.58
C PRO A 513 -14.60 28.35 -0.61
N PRO A 514 -14.98 29.64 -0.70
CA PRO A 514 -16.01 30.19 0.17
C PRO A 514 -17.39 29.58 -0.12
N PRO A 515 -18.33 29.59 0.85
CA PRO A 515 -19.65 29.00 0.68
C PRO A 515 -20.40 29.54 -0.55
N GLY A 516 -20.94 28.65 -1.38
CA GLY A 516 -21.64 29.01 -2.62
C GLY A 516 -20.75 29.26 -3.84
N TYR A 517 -19.42 29.13 -3.72
CA TYR A 517 -18.49 29.24 -4.85
C TYR A 517 -18.47 27.95 -5.68
N GLU A 518 -18.75 28.07 -6.98
CA GLU A 518 -18.58 26.99 -7.94
C GLU A 518 -17.15 27.03 -8.53
N ARG A 519 -16.39 25.92 -8.39
CA ARG A 519 -15.11 25.77 -9.10
C ARG A 519 -15.37 25.68 -10.61
N LYS A 520 -14.50 26.32 -11.38
CA LYS A 520 -14.42 26.29 -12.84
C LYS A 520 -13.33 25.34 -13.34
N ILE A 521 -12.34 25.06 -12.49
CA ILE A 521 -11.28 24.08 -12.74
C ILE A 521 -11.55 22.83 -11.88
N ASP A 522 -11.58 21.67 -12.54
CA ASP A 522 -11.79 20.33 -11.95
C ASP A 522 -10.67 19.41 -12.47
N ASP A 523 -9.42 19.78 -12.14
CA ASP A 523 -8.17 19.22 -12.68
C ASP A 523 -7.06 19.49 -11.64
N SER A 524 -6.59 18.44 -10.95
CA SER A 524 -5.66 18.53 -9.82
C SER A 524 -4.19 18.42 -10.25
N GLN A 525 -3.24 18.57 -9.31
CA GLN A 525 -1.83 18.30 -9.60
C GLN A 525 -1.55 16.83 -9.92
N PHE A 526 -2.39 15.90 -9.46
CA PHE A 526 -2.31 14.48 -9.83
C PHE A 526 -2.66 14.28 -11.32
N ASP A 527 -3.63 15.04 -11.82
CA ASP A 527 -4.06 15.02 -13.22
C ASP A 527 -3.04 15.73 -14.12
N VAL A 528 -2.53 16.90 -13.70
CA VAL A 528 -1.45 17.63 -14.39
C VAL A 528 -0.19 16.76 -14.49
N ALA A 529 0.23 16.11 -13.40
CA ALA A 529 1.36 15.19 -13.41
C ALA A 529 1.11 13.97 -14.31
N SER A 530 -0.09 13.38 -14.26
CA SER A 530 -0.46 12.26 -15.14
C SER A 530 -0.36 12.65 -16.62
N ARG A 531 -0.92 13.80 -16.99
CA ARG A 531 -0.93 14.28 -18.38
C ARG A 531 0.47 14.70 -18.86
N ALA A 532 1.33 15.21 -17.97
CA ALA A 532 2.75 15.46 -18.26
C ALA A 532 3.56 14.16 -18.44
N ILE A 533 3.26 13.10 -17.67
CA ILE A 533 3.84 11.76 -17.85
C ILE A 533 3.41 11.15 -19.20
N ASP A 534 2.14 11.28 -19.57
CA ASP A 534 1.61 10.82 -20.86
C ASP A 534 2.25 11.54 -22.04
N ALA A 535 2.45 12.86 -21.94
CA ALA A 535 3.09 13.66 -22.97
C ALA A 535 4.60 13.40 -23.12
N TYR A 536 5.30 13.04 -22.04
CA TYR A 536 6.73 12.68 -22.07
C TYR A 536 6.97 11.31 -22.69
N GLY A 537 6.08 10.35 -22.43
CA GLY A 537 6.11 9.03 -23.03
C GLY A 537 7.31 8.16 -22.59
N GLY A 538 7.78 7.32 -23.51
CA GLY A 538 9.02 6.55 -23.38
C GLY A 538 9.12 5.75 -22.07
N PRO A 539 10.14 5.99 -21.22
CA PRO A 539 10.43 5.15 -20.05
C PRO A 539 9.36 5.17 -18.97
N LEU A 540 8.48 6.20 -18.94
CA LEU A 540 7.42 6.35 -17.95
C LEU A 540 6.09 5.70 -18.38
N LEU A 541 6.03 5.10 -19.58
CA LEU A 541 4.86 4.37 -20.08
C LEU A 541 5.11 2.86 -20.14
N GLY A 542 4.00 2.10 -20.26
CA GLY A 542 3.95 0.64 -20.23
C GLY A 542 3.33 0.09 -18.94
N ASP A 543 3.26 -1.23 -18.83
CA ASP A 543 2.49 -1.89 -17.76
C ASP A 543 3.06 -1.65 -16.36
N ARG A 544 2.14 -1.37 -15.42
CA ARG A 544 2.34 -1.20 -13.96
C ARG A 544 3.62 -0.44 -13.59
N ARG A 545 3.72 0.82 -14.03
CA ARG A 545 4.78 1.76 -13.61
C ARG A 545 4.51 2.31 -12.21
N TYR A 546 5.59 2.67 -11.50
CA TYR A 546 5.55 3.30 -10.18
C TYR A 546 6.35 4.62 -10.26
N ILE A 547 5.67 5.76 -10.13
CA ILE A 547 6.26 7.08 -10.38
C ILE A 547 6.01 8.02 -9.19
N ALA A 548 7.05 8.59 -8.59
CA ALA A 548 6.92 9.73 -7.68
C ALA A 548 7.21 11.03 -8.45
N ALA A 549 6.29 11.98 -8.44
CA ALA A 549 6.38 13.22 -9.23
C ALA A 549 6.32 14.47 -8.33
N LEU A 550 7.37 15.28 -8.37
CA LEU A 550 7.40 16.58 -7.68
C LEU A 550 6.83 17.68 -8.59
N SER A 551 5.82 18.40 -8.14
CA SER A 551 5.41 19.67 -8.75
C SER A 551 6.38 20.77 -8.33
N ILE A 552 7.33 21.15 -9.19
CA ILE A 552 8.36 22.15 -8.80
C ILE A 552 7.79 23.56 -8.68
N ASP A 553 6.74 23.87 -9.44
CA ASP A 553 6.10 25.18 -9.47
C ASP A 553 5.09 25.36 -8.31
N SER A 554 5.23 24.59 -7.23
CA SER A 554 4.47 24.84 -6.00
C SER A 554 4.96 26.13 -5.34
N HIS A 555 4.03 26.96 -4.88
CA HIS A 555 4.32 28.30 -4.38
C HIS A 555 3.40 28.67 -3.21
N TRP A 556 3.99 29.07 -2.10
CA TRP A 556 3.28 29.60 -0.95
C TRP A 556 2.58 30.93 -1.27
N SER A 557 1.28 31.01 -0.99
CA SER A 557 0.51 32.26 -1.04
C SER A 557 0.24 32.78 0.38
N PRO A 558 0.92 33.84 0.85
CA PRO A 558 0.69 34.41 2.18
C PRO A 558 -0.75 34.95 2.36
N ASP A 559 -1.34 35.48 1.29
CA ASP A 559 -2.69 36.06 1.30
C ASP A 559 -3.79 34.99 1.45
N LEU A 560 -3.63 33.85 0.75
CA LEU A 560 -4.58 32.73 0.79
C LEU A 560 -4.25 31.71 1.89
N LYS A 561 -3.02 31.74 2.42
CA LYS A 561 -2.43 30.79 3.39
C LYS A 561 -2.51 29.33 2.93
N VAL A 562 -2.11 29.09 1.69
CA VAL A 562 -2.05 27.76 1.05
C VAL A 562 -0.82 27.63 0.16
N ALA A 563 -0.34 26.40 -0.01
CA ALA A 563 0.55 26.05 -1.12
C ALA A 563 -0.26 25.96 -2.42
N LEU A 564 -0.04 26.91 -3.33
CA LEU A 564 -0.46 26.84 -4.73
C LEU A 564 0.42 25.85 -5.49
N GLY A 565 -0.05 25.31 -6.62
CA GLY A 565 0.70 24.33 -7.41
C GLY A 565 0.95 22.97 -6.73
N HIS A 566 0.46 22.78 -5.50
CA HIS A 566 0.66 21.62 -4.65
C HIS A 566 -0.59 20.73 -4.54
N ALA A 567 -0.36 19.42 -4.56
CA ALA A 567 -1.16 18.42 -3.87
C ALA A 567 -0.23 17.37 -3.24
N ALA A 568 -0.65 16.77 -2.13
CA ALA A 568 -0.17 15.52 -1.58
C ALA A 568 -1.23 14.45 -1.90
N LEU A 569 -0.95 13.62 -2.92
CA LEU A 569 -1.87 12.59 -3.42
C LEU A 569 -1.11 11.40 -4.01
N GLY A 570 -1.35 10.19 -3.48
CA GLY A 570 -0.84 8.93 -4.01
C GLY A 570 -1.90 7.87 -4.28
N GLY A 571 -1.61 6.95 -5.19
CA GLY A 571 -2.48 5.83 -5.57
C GLY A 571 -2.33 5.43 -7.04
N GLY A 572 -3.46 5.24 -7.74
CA GLY A 572 -3.50 5.00 -9.19
C GLY A 572 -4.04 3.64 -9.62
N SER A 573 -4.19 3.45 -10.94
CA SER A 573 -4.75 2.26 -11.60
C SER A 573 -3.83 1.03 -11.51
N ASP A 574 -4.20 -0.07 -12.17
CA ASP A 574 -3.29 -1.22 -12.35
C ASP A 574 -2.14 -0.95 -13.35
N SER A 575 -2.33 -0.01 -14.28
CA SER A 575 -1.32 0.36 -15.28
C SER A 575 -0.33 1.41 -14.77
N ARG A 576 -0.74 2.31 -13.87
CA ARG A 576 0.12 3.37 -13.30
C ARG A 576 -0.18 3.58 -11.82
N LYS A 577 0.85 3.43 -10.99
CA LYS A 577 0.89 3.94 -9.62
C LYS A 577 1.67 5.25 -9.60
N LEU A 578 1.08 6.29 -9.01
CA LEU A 578 1.59 7.65 -9.00
C LEU A 578 1.48 8.22 -7.57
N GLY A 579 2.53 8.91 -7.12
CA GLY A 579 2.51 9.76 -5.91
C GLY A 579 2.97 11.16 -6.29
N VAL A 580 2.20 12.19 -5.92
CA VAL A 580 2.48 13.59 -6.24
C VAL A 580 2.67 14.39 -4.95
N PHE A 581 3.68 15.25 -4.93
CA PHE A 581 3.94 16.20 -3.84
C PHE A 581 4.42 17.56 -4.38
N GLY A 582 4.43 18.59 -3.52
CA GLY A 582 4.83 19.95 -3.87
C GLY A 582 6.22 20.37 -3.36
N SER A 583 6.84 21.34 -4.03
CA SER A 583 8.15 21.89 -3.70
C SER A 583 8.16 22.97 -2.61
N HIS A 584 7.00 23.36 -2.07
CA HIS A 584 6.83 24.51 -1.15
C HIS A 584 7.56 24.38 0.20
N LEU A 585 8.14 23.20 0.51
CA LEU A 585 9.02 22.95 1.66
C LEU A 585 10.48 22.63 1.28
N MET A 586 10.83 22.66 -0.02
CA MET A 586 12.15 22.26 -0.53
C MET A 586 13.31 23.14 -0.04
N TYR A 587 13.03 24.36 0.43
CA TYR A 587 14.02 25.20 1.14
C TYR A 587 14.66 24.50 2.35
N GLY A 588 13.94 23.55 2.97
CA GLY A 588 14.43 22.76 4.10
C GLY A 588 15.07 21.43 3.71
N TRP A 589 15.23 21.11 2.42
CA TRP A 589 15.74 19.81 1.99
C TRP A 589 17.26 19.89 1.71
N PRO A 590 18.09 18.96 2.25
CA PRO A 590 19.52 18.92 1.98
C PRO A 590 19.79 18.58 0.50
N SER A 591 20.85 19.14 -0.10
CA SER A 591 21.23 18.87 -1.49
C SER A 591 22.15 17.66 -1.67
N CYS A 592 22.90 17.32 -0.61
CA CYS A 592 23.94 16.28 -0.55
C CYS A 592 23.97 15.63 0.84
N ILE A 593 24.76 14.57 1.05
CA ILE A 593 24.79 13.83 2.33
C ILE A 593 25.41 14.67 3.47
N GLU A 594 26.37 15.54 3.19
CA GLU A 594 26.97 16.47 4.15
C GLU A 594 25.95 17.42 4.79
N GLU A 595 24.87 17.72 4.08
CA GLU A 595 23.83 18.65 4.52
C GLU A 595 22.73 17.97 5.35
N VAL A 596 22.64 16.64 5.36
CA VAL A 596 21.51 15.91 5.99
C VAL A 596 21.40 16.20 7.49
N VAL A 597 22.49 16.03 8.24
CA VAL A 597 22.48 16.27 9.70
C VAL A 597 22.34 17.78 10.03
N PRO A 598 23.04 18.71 9.34
CA PRO A 598 22.79 20.15 9.47
C PRO A 598 21.33 20.57 9.23
N PHE A 599 20.72 20.20 8.10
CA PHE A 599 19.34 20.61 7.79
C PHE A 599 18.33 20.00 8.78
N PHE A 600 18.52 18.75 9.21
CA PHE A 600 17.71 18.14 10.27
C PHE A 600 17.92 18.74 11.68
N ASN A 601 18.85 19.69 11.84
CA ASN A 601 19.06 20.44 13.08
C ASN A 601 18.93 21.97 12.89
N ASP A 602 18.59 22.46 11.70
CA ASP A 602 18.47 23.89 11.43
C ASP A 602 17.26 24.52 12.14
N THR A 603 17.54 25.28 13.20
CA THR A 603 16.55 26.00 13.99
C THR A 603 16.10 27.34 13.39
N THR A 604 16.56 27.70 12.19
CA THR A 604 16.12 28.91 11.46
C THR A 604 14.61 28.97 11.41
N GLN A 605 14.05 30.12 11.79
CA GLN A 605 12.61 30.31 11.93
C GLN A 605 11.96 30.62 10.57
N ILE A 606 10.77 30.06 10.35
CA ILE A 606 10.01 30.20 9.11
C ILE A 606 9.42 31.61 8.99
N ASN A 607 9.69 32.23 7.85
CA ASN A 607 9.19 33.56 7.49
C ASN A 607 7.97 33.41 6.58
N THR A 608 6.77 33.33 7.16
CA THR A 608 5.51 33.06 6.42
C THR A 608 5.07 34.17 5.46
N LYS A 609 5.87 35.23 5.33
CA LYS A 609 5.85 36.22 4.24
C LYS A 609 6.34 35.65 2.91
N PHE A 610 7.19 34.62 2.93
CA PHE A 610 7.86 34.07 1.74
C PHE A 610 7.72 32.54 1.57
N ILE A 611 7.64 31.79 2.68
CA ILE A 611 7.69 30.32 2.68
C ILE A 611 6.56 29.72 3.53
N SER A 612 6.06 28.55 3.12
CA SER A 612 5.00 27.84 3.85
C SER A 612 5.50 27.29 5.20
N ASP A 613 4.62 27.30 6.20
CA ASP A 613 4.78 26.55 7.45
C ASP A 613 4.15 25.15 7.38
N ASP A 614 3.10 24.93 6.60
CA ASP A 614 2.50 23.61 6.28
C ASP A 614 2.21 22.71 7.51
N GLY A 615 1.76 23.32 8.60
CA GLY A 615 1.49 22.64 9.87
C GLY A 615 2.72 22.33 10.74
N ASN A 616 3.87 22.94 10.43
CA ASN A 616 5.11 22.87 11.22
C ASN A 616 4.92 23.51 12.61
N SER A 617 4.55 22.67 13.58
CA SER A 617 4.31 23.04 14.99
C SER A 617 5.51 23.64 15.73
N GLY A 618 6.70 23.65 15.14
CA GLY A 618 7.91 24.26 15.68
C GLY A 618 8.41 25.50 14.92
N LEU A 619 7.75 25.88 13.81
CA LEU A 619 8.13 26.95 12.88
C LEU A 619 9.63 27.00 12.52
N GLY A 620 10.30 25.84 12.46
CA GLY A 620 11.74 25.73 12.21
C GLY A 620 12.07 24.95 10.94
N TYR A 621 13.11 25.34 10.21
CA TYR A 621 13.53 24.73 8.94
C TYR A 621 13.71 23.21 9.04
N TRP A 622 14.29 22.71 10.13
CA TRP A 622 14.44 21.27 10.38
C TRP A 622 13.12 20.49 10.40
N ARG A 623 12.01 21.10 10.83
CA ARG A 623 10.67 20.49 10.77
C ARG A 623 10.07 20.56 9.36
N SER A 624 10.43 21.55 8.54
CA SER A 624 10.07 21.56 7.11
C SER A 624 10.84 20.52 6.31
N ALA A 625 12.09 20.23 6.69
CA ALA A 625 12.87 19.10 6.19
C ALA A 625 12.14 17.77 6.46
N ASN A 626 11.70 17.57 7.71
CA ASN A 626 10.91 16.43 8.15
C ASN A 626 9.60 16.28 7.37
N VAL A 627 8.73 17.29 7.44
CA VAL A 627 7.40 17.26 6.82
C VAL A 627 7.50 17.11 5.30
N GLY A 628 8.31 17.92 4.62
CA GLY A 628 8.38 17.88 3.16
C GLY A 628 8.91 16.57 2.60
N MET A 629 10.02 16.05 3.15
CA MET A 629 10.57 14.77 2.67
C MET A 629 9.72 13.58 3.12
N GLY A 630 9.20 13.57 4.35
CA GLY A 630 8.47 12.43 4.90
C GLY A 630 6.99 12.38 4.47
N ALA A 631 6.33 13.51 4.19
CA ALA A 631 4.99 13.52 3.61
C ALA A 631 5.02 13.14 2.11
N PHE A 632 6.07 13.49 1.36
CA PHE A 632 6.22 12.91 0.02
C PHE A 632 6.44 11.39 0.10
N LEU A 633 7.16 10.88 1.12
CA LEU A 633 7.26 9.44 1.37
C LEU A 633 5.92 8.79 1.76
N HIS A 634 4.99 9.53 2.39
CA HIS A 634 3.60 9.09 2.63
C HIS A 634 2.85 8.87 1.31
N GLU A 635 2.95 9.80 0.35
CA GLU A 635 2.34 9.63 -0.98
C GLU A 635 2.98 8.52 -1.80
N VAL A 636 4.29 8.31 -1.67
CA VAL A 636 4.98 7.11 -2.17
C VAL A 636 4.42 5.86 -1.49
N GLY A 637 4.06 5.91 -0.21
CA GLY A 637 3.41 4.82 0.51
C GLY A 637 2.03 4.44 -0.06
N HIS A 638 1.21 5.42 -0.41
CA HIS A 638 -0.05 5.18 -1.12
C HIS A 638 0.16 4.60 -2.54
N LEU A 639 1.19 5.06 -3.26
CA LEU A 639 1.65 4.44 -4.52
C LEU A 639 2.08 2.97 -4.32
N LEU A 640 2.66 2.63 -3.16
CA LEU A 640 3.02 1.28 -2.72
C LEU A 640 1.83 0.50 -2.12
N THR A 641 0.59 0.95 -2.38
CA THR A 641 -0.68 0.33 -1.95
C THR A 641 -0.96 0.31 -0.43
N MET A 642 -0.27 1.15 0.35
CA MET A 642 -0.48 1.24 1.79
C MET A 642 -1.61 2.24 2.13
N PRO A 643 -2.55 1.90 3.03
CA PRO A 643 -3.56 2.83 3.55
C PRO A 643 -2.95 3.75 4.61
N HIS A 644 -3.75 4.64 5.21
CA HIS A 644 -3.34 5.27 6.48
C HIS A 644 -3.21 4.22 7.59
N SER A 645 -2.17 4.34 8.42
CA SER A 645 -1.94 3.51 9.61
C SER A 645 -2.14 4.31 10.91
N PRO A 646 -2.29 3.67 12.08
CA PRO A 646 -2.40 4.37 13.37
C PRO A 646 -1.15 5.19 13.76
N SER A 647 0.02 4.78 13.28
CA SER A 647 1.31 5.39 13.56
C SER A 647 2.24 5.32 12.33
N GLY A 648 3.41 5.92 12.44
CA GLY A 648 4.44 5.83 11.40
C GLY A 648 4.27 6.85 10.27
N ILE A 649 5.02 6.66 9.18
CA ILE A 649 4.99 7.55 8.01
C ILE A 649 3.59 7.62 7.39
N MET A 650 2.81 6.53 7.39
CA MET A 650 1.41 6.50 6.95
C MET A 650 0.41 7.16 7.92
N SER A 651 0.89 7.92 8.91
CA SER A 651 0.10 8.92 9.65
C SER A 651 0.83 10.28 9.63
N ARG A 652 1.04 10.96 10.77
CA ARG A 652 1.93 12.15 10.88
C ARG A 652 3.34 11.81 11.33
N GLY A 653 3.75 10.53 11.33
CA GLY A 653 5.04 10.12 11.87
C GLY A 653 6.26 10.73 11.14
N PHE A 654 6.07 11.23 9.92
CA PHE A 654 7.05 12.06 9.21
C PHE A 654 7.49 13.32 9.97
N ASP A 655 6.72 13.81 10.94
CA ASP A 655 7.15 14.93 11.81
C ASP A 655 8.47 14.61 12.55
N ASN A 656 8.83 13.33 12.70
CA ASN A 656 10.05 12.82 13.32
C ASN A 656 11.08 12.18 12.35
N PHE A 657 10.89 12.25 11.02
CA PHE A 657 11.71 11.55 10.00
C PHE A 657 13.24 11.66 10.22
N ASN A 658 13.72 12.80 10.73
CA ASN A 658 15.11 13.08 11.10
C ASN A 658 15.69 12.05 12.09
N ARG A 659 14.87 11.49 12.98
CA ARG A 659 15.32 10.66 14.10
C ARG A 659 15.96 9.35 13.66
N THR A 660 15.62 8.82 12.49
CA THR A 660 16.27 7.61 11.96
C THR A 660 17.67 7.90 11.40
N PHE A 661 18.01 9.17 11.11
CA PHE A 661 19.31 9.59 10.58
C PHE A 661 20.21 10.23 11.64
N CYS A 662 19.63 10.93 12.62
CA CYS A 662 20.37 11.70 13.63
C CYS A 662 20.34 11.04 15.02
N VAL A 663 21.40 11.22 15.80
CA VAL A 663 21.47 10.82 17.22
C VAL A 663 20.98 11.90 18.19
N SER A 664 20.67 13.09 17.71
CA SER A 664 20.10 14.21 18.45
C SER A 664 19.24 15.07 17.53
N GLU A 665 18.37 15.90 18.10
CA GLU A 665 17.55 16.87 17.36
C GLU A 665 17.40 18.17 18.17
N PRO A 666 16.89 19.26 17.59
CA PRO A 666 16.67 20.49 18.35
C PRO A 666 15.80 20.27 19.60
N LYS A 667 16.33 20.67 20.76
CA LYS A 667 15.79 20.45 22.12
C LYS A 667 15.95 19.02 22.69
N ASN A 668 16.59 18.08 21.99
CA ASN A 668 16.95 16.76 22.51
C ASN A 668 18.42 16.41 22.22
N GLN A 669 19.26 16.42 23.26
CA GLN A 669 20.71 16.19 23.14
C GLN A 669 21.11 14.73 22.83
N GLY A 670 20.15 13.79 22.88
CA GLY A 670 20.38 12.38 22.53
C GLY A 670 21.05 11.54 23.64
N PRO A 671 21.41 10.28 23.34
CA PRO A 671 21.27 9.61 22.05
C PRO A 671 19.82 9.24 21.72
N ILE A 672 19.38 9.54 20.49
CA ILE A 672 18.15 9.02 19.90
C ILE A 672 18.45 7.64 19.31
N LYS A 673 17.98 6.58 19.96
CA LYS A 673 18.13 5.20 19.51
C LYS A 673 16.93 4.76 18.63
N PRO A 674 16.96 3.56 18.03
CA PRO A 674 15.80 2.98 17.33
C PRO A 674 14.47 3.03 18.11
N GLU A 675 14.52 2.85 19.42
CA GLU A 675 13.35 2.94 20.32
C GLU A 675 12.86 4.38 20.59
N ASP A 676 13.71 5.39 20.37
CA ASP A 676 13.40 6.82 20.61
C ASP A 676 12.91 7.55 19.33
N GLU A 677 12.76 6.83 18.22
CA GLU A 677 12.44 7.41 16.90
C GLU A 677 10.99 7.91 16.75
N LEU A 678 10.13 7.63 17.72
CA LEU A 678 8.71 8.02 17.76
C LEU A 678 8.00 7.69 16.43
N GLY A 679 7.53 8.70 15.70
CA GLY A 679 6.81 8.54 14.44
C GLY A 679 7.65 8.07 13.24
N SER A 680 8.99 8.07 13.36
CA SER A 680 9.91 7.75 12.25
C SER A 680 10.03 6.24 12.01
N HIS A 681 8.91 5.61 11.62
CA HIS A 681 8.84 4.18 11.29
C HIS A 681 7.79 3.89 10.23
N TRP A 682 7.92 2.77 9.52
CA TRP A 682 6.77 2.15 8.84
C TRP A 682 5.96 1.35 9.87
N HIS A 683 4.63 1.47 9.89
CA HIS A 683 3.81 0.68 10.81
C HIS A 683 3.97 -0.82 10.52
N LYS A 684 3.77 -1.69 11.51
CA LYS A 684 4.03 -3.13 11.36
C LYS A 684 3.17 -3.77 10.25
N THR A 685 1.95 -3.29 10.02
CA THR A 685 1.11 -3.80 8.92
C THR A 685 1.55 -3.29 7.54
N ASP A 686 2.10 -2.08 7.48
CA ASP A 686 2.74 -1.51 6.28
C ASP A 686 4.02 -2.27 5.92
N ILE A 687 4.86 -2.58 6.90
CA ILE A 687 6.02 -3.47 6.73
C ILE A 687 5.63 -4.83 6.12
N ILE A 688 4.50 -5.42 6.52
CA ILE A 688 4.01 -6.70 5.97
C ILE A 688 3.50 -6.54 4.53
N ARG A 689 2.84 -5.42 4.20
CA ARG A 689 2.48 -5.06 2.81
C ARG A 689 3.75 -4.93 1.96
N LEU A 690 4.75 -4.18 2.43
CA LEU A 690 6.04 -3.99 1.75
C LEU A 690 6.82 -5.30 1.56
N ARG A 691 6.82 -6.22 2.53
CA ARG A 691 7.47 -7.55 2.44
C ARG A 691 7.05 -8.35 1.20
N TYR A 692 5.83 -8.13 0.73
CA TYR A 692 5.24 -8.85 -0.40
C TYR A 692 4.95 -7.95 -1.62
N HIS A 693 5.31 -6.66 -1.57
CA HIS A 693 5.20 -5.74 -2.71
C HIS A 693 6.28 -6.04 -3.79
N PRO A 694 5.97 -6.04 -5.10
CA PRO A 694 6.92 -6.45 -6.15
C PRO A 694 8.26 -5.69 -6.17
N LEU A 695 8.26 -4.41 -5.77
CA LEU A 695 9.49 -3.58 -5.72
C LEU A 695 10.48 -4.00 -4.60
N PHE A 696 10.05 -4.86 -3.66
CA PHE A 696 10.79 -5.26 -2.45
C PHE A 696 11.24 -6.73 -2.49
N THR A 697 10.98 -7.42 -3.60
CA THR A 697 11.40 -8.80 -3.85
C THR A 697 12.92 -8.86 -4.02
N LEU A 698 13.61 -9.71 -3.27
CA LEU A 698 15.06 -9.89 -3.36
C LEU A 698 15.43 -10.76 -4.58
N PRO A 699 16.73 -10.81 -4.97
CA PRO A 699 17.21 -11.80 -5.93
C PRO A 699 16.88 -13.23 -5.47
N GLY A 700 16.53 -14.12 -6.41
CA GLY A 700 16.15 -15.51 -6.13
C GLY A 700 14.73 -15.73 -5.56
N GLU A 701 14.06 -14.70 -5.05
CA GLU A 701 12.65 -14.83 -4.61
C GLU A 701 11.67 -14.86 -5.79
N LYS A 702 10.62 -15.67 -5.64
CA LYS A 702 9.49 -15.74 -6.59
C LYS A 702 8.72 -14.41 -6.58
N GLN A 703 8.47 -13.86 -7.76
CA GLN A 703 7.63 -12.67 -7.94
C GLN A 703 6.18 -12.93 -7.52
N PRO A 704 5.46 -11.91 -7.01
CA PRO A 704 4.01 -11.99 -6.84
C PRO A 704 3.27 -12.26 -8.16
N SER A 705 2.17 -13.01 -8.10
CA SER A 705 1.30 -13.22 -9.25
C SER A 705 0.51 -11.95 -9.57
N ILE A 706 0.40 -11.60 -10.86
CA ILE A 706 -0.29 -10.37 -11.31
C ILE A 706 -1.80 -10.43 -10.98
N ILE A 707 -2.40 -11.62 -11.09
CA ILE A 707 -3.78 -11.90 -10.68
C ILE A 707 -3.75 -12.48 -9.26
N SER A 708 -4.28 -11.74 -8.29
CA SER A 708 -4.44 -12.20 -6.91
C SER A 708 -5.84 -12.76 -6.65
N ALA A 709 -5.91 -13.70 -5.71
CA ALA A 709 -7.16 -14.29 -5.22
C ALA A 709 -7.69 -13.54 -3.99
N LYS A 710 -8.98 -13.21 -4.00
CA LYS A 710 -9.71 -12.65 -2.84
C LYS A 710 -9.83 -13.71 -1.74
N PRO A 711 -9.53 -13.39 -0.47
CA PRO A 711 -9.93 -14.21 0.67
C PRO A 711 -11.45 -14.38 0.74
N VAL A 712 -11.92 -15.61 0.92
CA VAL A 712 -13.35 -15.92 1.10
C VAL A 712 -13.61 -16.17 2.59
N PHE A 713 -14.56 -15.43 3.15
CA PHE A 713 -15.02 -15.59 4.53
C PHE A 713 -16.24 -16.53 4.60
N TYR A 714 -16.22 -17.43 5.59
CA TYR A 714 -17.30 -18.33 5.95
C TYR A 714 -17.59 -18.22 7.45
N LEU A 715 -18.86 -18.36 7.84
CA LEU A 715 -19.29 -18.48 9.22
C LEU A 715 -18.96 -19.88 9.75
N ILE A 716 -18.48 -19.94 10.99
CA ILE A 716 -18.35 -21.16 11.80
C ILE A 716 -18.81 -20.85 13.23
N ASN A 717 -19.17 -21.86 14.02
CA ASN A 717 -19.89 -21.72 15.30
C ASN A 717 -19.42 -20.57 16.23
N ASN A 718 -18.10 -20.36 16.37
CA ASN A 718 -17.50 -19.36 17.27
C ASN A 718 -16.71 -18.25 16.53
N GLY A 719 -16.86 -18.11 15.20
CA GLY A 719 -16.13 -17.08 14.45
C GLY A 719 -16.16 -17.25 12.94
N LEU A 720 -15.02 -16.94 12.30
CA LEU A 720 -14.89 -16.99 10.85
C LEU A 720 -13.79 -17.96 10.42
N LEU A 721 -14.08 -18.77 9.41
CA LEU A 721 -13.07 -19.45 8.59
C LEU A 721 -12.76 -18.53 7.40
N VAL A 722 -11.49 -18.31 7.09
CA VAL A 722 -11.08 -17.52 5.91
C VAL A 722 -10.13 -18.34 5.05
N GLN A 723 -10.36 -18.38 3.74
CA GLN A 723 -9.57 -19.19 2.81
C GLN A 723 -9.07 -18.38 1.61
N SER A 724 -7.83 -18.62 1.18
CA SER A 724 -7.32 -18.20 -0.12
C SER A 724 -6.20 -19.11 -0.62
N LYS A 725 -6.32 -19.57 -1.87
CA LYS A 725 -5.29 -20.37 -2.57
C LYS A 725 -3.94 -19.67 -2.72
N ASP A 726 -3.90 -18.34 -2.57
CA ASP A 726 -2.70 -17.52 -2.70
C ASP A 726 -1.86 -17.47 -1.41
N GLY A 727 -2.38 -18.05 -0.32
CA GLY A 727 -1.81 -17.96 1.03
C GLY A 727 -2.11 -16.62 1.69
N ILE A 728 -2.51 -16.64 2.96
CA ILE A 728 -2.83 -15.46 3.75
C ILE A 728 -1.58 -14.94 4.46
N SER A 729 -1.35 -13.62 4.41
CA SER A 729 -0.17 -12.95 4.99
C SER A 729 -0.52 -12.17 6.25
N MET A 730 -1.75 -11.65 6.38
CA MET A 730 -2.16 -10.80 7.50
C MET A 730 -3.67 -10.81 7.74
N ILE A 731 -4.06 -10.64 9.01
CA ILE A 731 -5.39 -10.21 9.46
C ILE A 731 -5.22 -8.87 10.18
N GLU A 732 -6.03 -7.86 9.87
CA GLU A 732 -6.18 -6.63 10.65
C GLU A 732 -7.57 -6.58 11.30
N CYS A 733 -7.62 -6.18 12.56
CA CYS A 733 -8.84 -6.01 13.34
C CYS A 733 -9.03 -4.53 13.68
N TYR A 734 -10.16 -3.99 13.23
CA TYR A 734 -10.56 -2.60 13.41
C TYR A 734 -11.71 -2.54 14.43
N VAL A 735 -11.68 -1.56 15.31
CA VAL A 735 -12.76 -1.25 16.26
C VAL A 735 -13.12 0.22 16.11
N ASN A 736 -14.37 0.50 15.74
CA ASN A 736 -14.86 1.85 15.45
C ASN A 736 -13.93 2.59 14.46
N ASP A 737 -13.58 1.89 13.37
CA ASP A 737 -12.73 2.31 12.25
C ASP A 737 -11.22 2.50 12.55
N TYR A 738 -10.76 2.27 13.80
CA TYR A 738 -9.34 2.27 14.16
C TYR A 738 -8.74 0.86 14.17
N VAL A 739 -7.58 0.64 13.53
CA VAL A 739 -6.81 -0.62 13.68
C VAL A 739 -6.31 -0.73 15.13
N VAL A 740 -6.75 -1.77 15.85
CA VAL A 740 -6.35 -2.03 17.24
C VAL A 740 -5.38 -3.21 17.38
N ARG A 741 -5.46 -4.19 16.47
CA ARG A 741 -4.65 -5.41 16.45
C ARG A 741 -4.45 -5.90 15.02
N HIS A 742 -3.37 -6.63 14.81
CA HIS A 742 -3.17 -7.47 13.63
C HIS A 742 -2.65 -8.85 14.06
N ALA A 743 -2.70 -9.81 13.15
CA ALA A 743 -1.99 -11.08 13.24
C ALA A 743 -1.31 -11.31 11.89
N GLU A 744 -0.03 -11.71 11.92
CA GLU A 744 0.77 -11.91 10.71
C GLU A 744 1.09 -13.40 10.50
N PHE A 745 1.21 -13.79 9.23
CA PHE A 745 1.62 -15.13 8.82
C PHE A 745 2.71 -14.99 7.76
N THR A 746 3.97 -14.96 8.19
CA THR A 746 5.13 -14.81 7.30
C THR A 746 6.20 -15.84 7.65
N LEU A 747 7.30 -15.90 6.88
CA LEU A 747 8.41 -16.82 7.17
C LEU A 747 9.08 -16.49 8.51
N GLU A 748 9.17 -15.20 8.79
CA GLU A 748 9.94 -14.56 9.85
C GLU A 748 9.31 -14.80 11.24
N ASN A 749 7.99 -15.03 11.31
CA ASN A 749 7.30 -15.43 12.54
C ASN A 749 6.96 -16.94 12.63
N LEU A 750 7.31 -17.74 11.62
CA LEU A 750 6.91 -19.15 11.51
C LEU A 750 7.44 -20.03 12.66
N SER A 751 8.64 -19.76 13.16
CA SER A 751 9.20 -20.48 14.32
C SER A 751 8.33 -20.31 15.57
N GLN A 752 7.92 -19.07 15.86
CA GLN A 752 7.08 -18.71 16.99
C GLN A 752 5.64 -19.25 16.87
N ARG A 753 5.16 -19.48 15.64
CA ARG A 753 3.90 -20.19 15.39
C ARG A 753 4.06 -21.70 15.64
N LYS A 754 5.17 -22.31 15.19
CA LYS A 754 5.46 -23.74 15.38
C LYS A 754 5.66 -24.15 16.85
N ASP A 755 6.34 -23.32 17.64
CA ASP A 755 6.60 -23.58 19.06
C ASP A 755 5.46 -23.14 20.01
N GLY A 756 4.44 -22.45 19.49
CA GLY A 756 3.26 -22.03 20.25
C GLY A 756 3.40 -20.70 21.00
N ARG A 757 4.51 -19.94 20.84
CA ARG A 757 4.63 -18.56 21.34
C ARG A 757 3.59 -17.62 20.71
N ILE A 758 3.19 -17.89 19.47
CA ILE A 758 2.07 -17.25 18.79
C ILE A 758 0.91 -18.27 18.71
N VAL A 759 -0.26 -17.86 19.20
CA VAL A 759 -1.48 -18.67 19.16
C VAL A 759 -1.93 -18.89 17.71
N THR A 760 -2.26 -20.14 17.39
CA THR A 760 -2.67 -20.61 16.06
C THR A 760 -3.81 -21.61 16.20
N PHE A 761 -4.81 -21.51 15.33
CA PHE A 761 -6.07 -22.26 15.40
C PHE A 761 -6.12 -23.46 14.47
N THR A 762 -5.33 -23.46 13.39
CA THR A 762 -5.24 -24.56 12.42
C THR A 762 -3.82 -25.12 12.29
N PRO A 763 -3.65 -26.37 11.80
CA PRO A 763 -2.32 -26.92 11.47
C PRO A 763 -1.58 -26.12 10.40
N GLU A 764 -2.29 -25.52 9.44
CA GLU A 764 -1.70 -24.63 8.42
C GLU A 764 -1.11 -23.37 9.06
N GLU A 765 -1.90 -22.65 9.89
CA GLU A 765 -1.43 -21.49 10.65
C GLU A 765 -0.19 -21.81 11.49
N ARG A 766 -0.09 -23.03 12.03
CA ARG A 766 1.08 -23.46 12.80
C ARG A 766 2.31 -23.75 11.95
N SER A 767 2.15 -24.26 10.72
CA SER A 767 3.25 -24.95 10.00
C SER A 767 3.68 -24.32 8.67
N MET A 768 2.83 -23.52 8.02
CA MET A 768 3.07 -22.91 6.69
C MET A 768 3.51 -21.45 6.79
N GLU A 769 4.32 -20.97 5.83
CA GLU A 769 4.69 -19.55 5.71
C GLU A 769 3.44 -18.66 5.67
N ASN A 770 2.65 -18.79 4.61
CA ASN A 770 1.34 -18.20 4.43
C ASN A 770 0.32 -19.35 4.36
N PRO A 771 -0.52 -19.58 5.39
CA PRO A 771 -1.54 -20.63 5.37
C PRO A 771 -2.60 -20.33 4.31
N THR A 772 -3.17 -21.35 3.68
CA THR A 772 -4.28 -21.18 2.73
C THR A 772 -5.64 -21.13 3.42
N SER A 773 -5.72 -21.60 4.66
CA SER A 773 -6.91 -21.57 5.52
C SER A 773 -6.55 -21.07 6.92
N ILE A 774 -7.32 -20.13 7.46
CA ILE A 774 -7.16 -19.55 8.82
C ILE A 774 -8.49 -19.51 9.59
N ILE A 775 -8.43 -19.40 10.92
CA ILE A 775 -9.61 -19.09 11.76
C ILE A 775 -9.45 -17.75 12.51
N ILE A 776 -10.50 -16.94 12.47
CA ILE A 776 -10.70 -15.75 13.31
C ILE A 776 -11.64 -16.16 14.45
N ASP A 777 -11.09 -16.64 15.56
CA ASP A 777 -11.85 -16.97 16.77
C ASP A 777 -12.27 -15.69 17.51
N LEU A 778 -13.57 -15.41 17.56
CA LEU A 778 -14.05 -14.12 18.08
C LEU A 778 -13.89 -14.01 19.60
N GLY A 779 -13.84 -15.12 20.34
CA GLY A 779 -13.55 -15.09 21.78
C GLY A 779 -12.12 -14.61 22.06
N TYR A 780 -11.15 -15.13 21.30
CA TYR A 780 -9.76 -14.73 21.37
C TYR A 780 -9.53 -13.29 20.90
N TRP A 781 -10.08 -12.89 19.75
CA TRP A 781 -9.94 -11.52 19.25
C TRP A 781 -10.60 -10.50 20.18
N LYS A 782 -11.78 -10.79 20.74
CA LYS A 782 -12.43 -9.97 21.77
C LYS A 782 -11.59 -9.85 23.04
N LYS A 783 -10.89 -10.92 23.46
CA LYS A 783 -9.94 -10.89 24.59
C LYS A 783 -8.69 -10.04 24.31
N LEU A 784 -8.17 -10.01 23.08
CA LEU A 784 -6.99 -9.22 22.70
C LEU A 784 -7.25 -7.71 22.54
N THR A 785 -8.51 -7.34 22.33
CA THR A 785 -8.96 -5.97 21.95
C THR A 785 -9.84 -5.30 23.00
N SER A 786 -10.53 -6.08 23.84
CA SER A 786 -11.56 -5.63 24.78
C SER A 786 -12.77 -4.94 24.14
N TYR A 787 -13.08 -5.23 22.87
CA TYR A 787 -14.24 -4.65 22.17
C TYR A 787 -15.59 -5.17 22.71
N LYS A 788 -16.67 -4.43 22.44
CA LYS A 788 -18.06 -4.83 22.70
C LYS A 788 -18.73 -5.23 21.38
N GLU A 789 -19.80 -6.02 21.48
CA GLU A 789 -20.57 -6.48 20.32
C GLU A 789 -21.45 -5.37 19.71
N SER A 790 -21.51 -4.22 20.39
CA SER A 790 -22.11 -2.96 19.94
C SER A 790 -21.15 -2.03 19.18
N ASP A 791 -19.84 -2.31 19.21
CA ASP A 791 -18.84 -1.52 18.47
C ASP A 791 -18.80 -1.94 16.98
N ASN A 792 -18.24 -1.07 16.12
CA ASN A 792 -18.02 -1.43 14.72
C ASN A 792 -16.77 -2.32 14.57
N ILE A 793 -16.97 -3.64 14.46
CA ILE A 793 -15.87 -4.63 14.40
C ILE A 793 -15.60 -5.05 12.95
N LYS A 794 -14.70 -4.32 12.27
CA LYS A 794 -14.23 -4.72 10.94
C LYS A 794 -13.06 -5.70 11.05
N PHE A 795 -13.05 -6.71 10.18
CA PHE A 795 -11.87 -7.54 9.90
C PHE A 795 -11.45 -7.35 8.44
N GLU A 796 -10.15 -7.17 8.21
CA GLU A 796 -9.52 -7.13 6.88
C GLU A 796 -8.50 -8.27 6.79
N VAL A 797 -8.43 -8.95 5.64
CA VAL A 797 -7.51 -10.07 5.42
C VAL A 797 -6.78 -9.86 4.10
N THR A 798 -5.45 -10.02 4.13
CA THR A 798 -4.53 -9.78 3.02
C THR A 798 -3.82 -11.09 2.65
N THR A 799 -3.66 -11.36 1.35
CA THR A 799 -2.90 -12.51 0.84
C THR A 799 -1.42 -12.19 0.60
N LYS A 800 -0.61 -13.23 0.34
CA LYS A 800 0.77 -13.07 -0.16
C LYS A 800 0.79 -12.19 -1.41
N GLN A 801 -0.18 -12.37 -2.32
CA GLN A 801 -0.28 -11.61 -3.57
C GLN A 801 -1.00 -10.26 -3.43
N GLN A 802 -1.12 -9.71 -2.21
CA GLN A 802 -1.83 -8.45 -1.91
C GLN A 802 -3.31 -8.44 -2.34
N GLY A 803 -3.91 -9.62 -2.51
CA GLY A 803 -5.36 -9.77 -2.65
C GLY A 803 -6.03 -9.48 -1.30
N LEU A 804 -7.02 -8.59 -1.31
CA LEU A 804 -7.67 -8.06 -0.11
C LEU A 804 -9.14 -8.45 -0.06
N SER A 805 -9.67 -8.72 1.14
CA SER A 805 -11.12 -8.74 1.39
C SER A 805 -11.42 -8.41 2.85
N GLN A 806 -12.60 -7.84 3.12
CA GLN A 806 -12.99 -7.37 4.44
C GLN A 806 -14.44 -7.76 4.79
N ILE A 807 -14.74 -7.73 6.09
CA ILE A 807 -16.09 -7.67 6.64
C ILE A 807 -16.18 -6.38 7.45
N ASP A 808 -17.13 -5.50 7.13
CA ASP A 808 -17.24 -4.17 7.76
C ASP A 808 -17.73 -4.23 9.21
N ASN A 809 -18.57 -5.20 9.54
CA ASN A 809 -19.00 -5.49 10.91
C ASN A 809 -19.33 -6.97 11.08
N VAL A 810 -18.59 -7.67 11.94
CA VAL A 810 -18.72 -9.13 12.09
C VAL A 810 -20.06 -9.58 12.68
N TYR A 811 -20.67 -8.79 13.58
CA TYR A 811 -21.95 -9.13 14.21
C TYR A 811 -23.15 -8.84 13.29
N ASP A 812 -23.04 -7.86 12.40
CA ASP A 812 -23.94 -7.70 11.26
C ASP A 812 -23.81 -8.85 10.27
N PHE A 813 -22.57 -9.24 9.93
CA PHE A 813 -22.30 -10.33 9.01
C PHE A 813 -22.90 -11.65 9.51
N ILE A 814 -22.64 -12.04 10.77
CA ILE A 814 -23.25 -13.24 11.40
C ILE A 814 -24.78 -13.21 11.28
N ARG A 815 -25.41 -12.05 11.56
CA ARG A 815 -26.89 -11.91 11.52
C ARG A 815 -27.45 -11.94 10.11
N LYS A 816 -26.78 -11.33 9.12
CA LYS A 816 -27.22 -11.24 7.72
C LYS A 816 -26.95 -12.53 6.93
N ASN A 817 -25.91 -13.27 7.29
CA ASN A 817 -25.43 -14.45 6.57
C ASN A 817 -25.86 -15.79 7.21
N THR A 818 -26.77 -15.77 8.18
CA THR A 818 -27.38 -16.97 8.77
C THR A 818 -28.85 -17.06 8.32
N ILE A 819 -29.24 -18.17 7.69
CA ILE A 819 -30.56 -18.37 7.08
C ILE A 819 -31.19 -19.66 7.64
N THR A 820 -32.46 -19.61 8.02
CA THR A 820 -33.24 -20.83 8.34
C THR A 820 -34.28 -21.04 7.26
N MET A 821 -34.19 -22.17 6.54
CA MET A 821 -35.17 -22.54 5.51
C MET A 821 -36.51 -22.97 6.15
N PRO A 822 -37.63 -23.03 5.38
CA PRO A 822 -38.94 -23.42 5.92
C PRO A 822 -39.03 -24.84 6.52
N ASN A 823 -38.14 -25.76 6.13
CA ASN A 823 -37.98 -27.09 6.75
C ASN A 823 -37.17 -27.06 8.07
N GLY A 824 -36.73 -25.87 8.50
CA GLY A 824 -35.84 -25.65 9.64
C GLY A 824 -34.38 -26.04 9.39
N LEU A 825 -33.93 -26.17 8.13
CA LEU A 825 -32.50 -26.35 7.81
C LEU A 825 -31.77 -25.02 8.07
N LEU A 826 -30.72 -25.08 8.88
CA LEU A 826 -29.82 -23.95 9.08
C LEU A 826 -28.79 -23.91 7.94
N GLN A 827 -28.71 -22.78 7.27
CA GLN A 827 -27.77 -22.49 6.20
C GLN A 827 -26.96 -21.23 6.53
N TYR A 828 -25.76 -21.17 5.99
CA TYR A 828 -24.88 -20.02 6.08
C TYR A 828 -24.54 -19.52 4.67
N ALA A 829 -24.20 -18.24 4.57
CA ALA A 829 -23.90 -17.56 3.33
C ALA A 829 -22.46 -17.03 3.30
N THR A 830 -21.79 -17.08 2.15
CA THR A 830 -20.46 -16.45 1.97
C THR A 830 -20.57 -14.92 1.96
N ALA A 831 -19.45 -14.22 2.17
CA ALA A 831 -19.36 -12.82 1.78
C ALA A 831 -19.70 -12.64 0.29
N ILE A 832 -20.40 -11.55 -0.04
CA ILE A 832 -20.85 -11.25 -1.40
C ILE A 832 -19.66 -11.00 -2.34
N GLN A 833 -19.78 -11.53 -3.56
CA GLN A 833 -18.84 -11.30 -4.66
C GLN A 833 -19.49 -10.36 -5.66
N GLY A 834 -19.07 -9.09 -5.69
CA GLY A 834 -19.76 -7.99 -6.37
C GLY A 834 -20.39 -7.03 -5.36
N ARG A 835 -21.54 -6.44 -5.70
CA ARG A 835 -22.28 -5.48 -4.85
C ARG A 835 -23.74 -5.89 -4.64
N ILE A 836 -24.38 -5.24 -3.67
CA ILE A 836 -25.85 -5.16 -3.58
C ILE A 836 -26.29 -3.90 -4.34
N PRO A 837 -27.20 -3.98 -5.32
CA PRO A 837 -27.77 -2.81 -6.01
C PRO A 837 -28.92 -2.19 -5.21
N ASP A 838 -29.27 -0.93 -5.50
CA ASP A 838 -30.29 -0.16 -4.77
C ASP A 838 -31.72 -0.76 -4.76
N SER A 839 -31.98 -1.82 -5.54
CA SER A 839 -33.26 -2.55 -5.54
C SER A 839 -33.41 -3.55 -4.38
N ASP A 840 -32.32 -3.95 -3.72
CA ASP A 840 -32.26 -5.04 -2.71
C ASP A 840 -32.86 -6.40 -3.17
N GLU A 841 -33.21 -6.55 -4.45
CA GLU A 841 -33.91 -7.72 -4.97
C GLU A 841 -32.97 -8.95 -5.04
N THR A 842 -33.40 -10.03 -4.39
CA THR A 842 -32.61 -11.26 -4.24
C THR A 842 -33.33 -12.46 -4.84
N HIS A 843 -32.58 -13.25 -5.60
CA HIS A 843 -33.06 -14.47 -6.23
C HIS A 843 -32.24 -15.66 -5.74
N ASP A 844 -32.91 -16.68 -5.18
CA ASP A 844 -32.25 -17.82 -4.53
C ASP A 844 -32.55 -19.14 -5.27
N ALA A 845 -31.50 -19.94 -5.52
CA ALA A 845 -31.60 -21.32 -6.00
C ALA A 845 -30.96 -22.27 -4.97
N PHE A 846 -31.66 -23.36 -4.63
CA PHE A 846 -31.22 -24.35 -3.66
C PHE A 846 -31.16 -25.75 -4.28
N PHE A 847 -30.09 -26.49 -3.99
CA PHE A 847 -29.77 -27.79 -4.59
C PHE A 847 -28.82 -28.60 -3.69
N LEU A 848 -28.72 -29.91 -3.91
CA LEU A 848 -27.58 -30.69 -3.43
C LEU A 848 -26.45 -30.63 -4.48
N PRO A 849 -25.17 -30.60 -4.06
CA PRO A 849 -24.04 -30.48 -4.98
C PRO A 849 -23.69 -31.83 -5.64
N ASP A 850 -23.96 -32.94 -4.95
CA ASP A 850 -23.77 -34.32 -5.43
C ASP A 850 -24.94 -35.20 -4.91
N SER A 851 -24.85 -36.53 -5.00
CA SER A 851 -25.89 -37.44 -4.49
C SER A 851 -25.82 -37.56 -2.96
N GLU A 852 -26.98 -37.78 -2.32
CA GLU A 852 -27.08 -38.04 -0.87
C GLU A 852 -26.15 -39.18 -0.42
N SER A 853 -26.01 -40.21 -1.27
CA SER A 853 -25.11 -41.35 -1.09
C SER A 853 -23.62 -41.01 -1.17
N PHE A 854 -23.20 -40.03 -1.98
CA PHE A 854 -21.81 -39.59 -2.02
C PHE A 854 -21.49 -38.65 -0.84
N LEU A 855 -22.45 -37.79 -0.49
CA LEU A 855 -22.33 -36.80 0.57
C LEU A 855 -22.50 -37.39 1.98
N ASN A 856 -22.88 -38.68 2.09
CA ASN A 856 -23.16 -39.39 3.34
C ASN A 856 -24.18 -38.66 4.22
N ILE A 857 -25.24 -38.13 3.60
CA ILE A 857 -26.28 -37.36 4.30
C ILE A 857 -27.05 -38.29 5.26
N PRO A 858 -27.15 -37.98 6.57
CA PRO A 858 -27.81 -38.85 7.53
C PRO A 858 -29.31 -39.05 7.25
N ASN A 859 -29.83 -40.24 7.55
CA ASN A 859 -31.26 -40.55 7.43
C ASN A 859 -32.08 -39.61 8.33
N GLY A 860 -32.99 -38.84 7.71
CA GLY A 860 -33.80 -37.83 8.41
C GLY A 860 -33.16 -36.43 8.49
N SER A 861 -31.96 -36.25 7.92
CA SER A 861 -31.38 -34.92 7.74
C SER A 861 -32.29 -34.03 6.89
N LYS A 862 -32.36 -32.74 7.26
CA LYS A 862 -33.14 -31.74 6.53
C LYS A 862 -32.56 -31.42 5.15
N LEU A 863 -31.35 -31.89 4.85
CA LEU A 863 -30.73 -31.77 3.54
C LEU A 863 -31.46 -32.59 2.45
N SER A 864 -32.11 -33.71 2.81
CA SER A 864 -32.83 -34.58 1.86
C SER A 864 -34.09 -33.96 1.25
N SER A 865 -34.47 -32.74 1.62
CA SER A 865 -35.49 -31.97 0.87
C SER A 865 -34.92 -31.18 -0.33
N LEU A 866 -33.59 -31.17 -0.51
CA LEU A 866 -32.90 -30.60 -1.66
C LEU A 866 -32.60 -31.72 -2.68
N SER A 867 -32.52 -31.37 -3.97
CA SER A 867 -32.24 -32.35 -5.04
C SER A 867 -30.93 -32.06 -5.74
N LYS A 868 -30.21 -33.12 -6.14
CA LYS A 868 -28.91 -33.03 -6.83
C LYS A 868 -28.97 -32.13 -8.07
N ILE A 869 -28.04 -31.19 -8.16
CA ILE A 869 -27.79 -30.32 -9.33
C ILE A 869 -27.40 -31.15 -10.57
N ARG A 870 -27.91 -30.79 -11.75
CA ARG A 870 -27.63 -31.49 -13.02
C ARG A 870 -27.22 -30.56 -14.15
N ASN A 871 -27.81 -29.37 -14.24
CA ASN A 871 -27.42 -28.38 -15.25
C ASN A 871 -27.31 -27.00 -14.61
N ILE A 872 -26.33 -26.23 -15.07
CA ILE A 872 -26.18 -24.80 -14.77
C ILE A 872 -26.09 -24.08 -16.12
N ASN A 873 -27.09 -23.27 -16.45
CA ASN A 873 -27.09 -22.50 -17.69
C ASN A 873 -26.90 -21.02 -17.37
N ALA A 874 -25.83 -20.41 -17.88
CA ALA A 874 -25.62 -18.96 -17.80
C ALA A 874 -26.27 -18.29 -19.01
N HIS A 875 -27.23 -17.40 -18.75
CA HIS A 875 -27.94 -16.61 -19.76
C HIS A 875 -27.31 -15.21 -19.80
N PHE A 876 -26.91 -14.76 -20.98
CA PHE A 876 -26.32 -13.44 -21.16
C PHE A 876 -27.41 -12.36 -21.28
N ASN A 877 -27.04 -11.10 -21.09
CA ASN A 877 -27.88 -9.93 -21.37
C ASN A 877 -28.15 -9.81 -22.89
N LEU A 878 -29.13 -9.02 -23.31
CA LEU A 878 -29.37 -8.62 -24.71
C LEU A 878 -28.14 -8.06 -25.44
N ASN A 879 -27.16 -7.53 -24.70
CA ASN A 879 -25.86 -7.11 -25.23
C ASN A 879 -24.89 -8.28 -25.54
N ASP A 880 -25.24 -9.52 -25.20
CA ASP A 880 -24.46 -10.76 -25.30
C ASP A 880 -23.05 -10.75 -24.65
N TYR A 881 -22.65 -9.69 -23.93
CA TYR A 881 -21.37 -9.56 -23.20
C TYR A 881 -21.50 -9.80 -21.69
N THR A 882 -22.50 -9.21 -21.02
CA THR A 882 -22.72 -9.35 -19.56
C THR A 882 -23.66 -10.52 -19.24
N ILE A 883 -23.58 -11.06 -18.02
CA ILE A 883 -24.44 -12.17 -17.58
C ILE A 883 -25.67 -11.61 -16.88
N SER A 884 -26.87 -11.94 -17.38
CA SER A 884 -28.15 -11.44 -16.85
C SER A 884 -28.72 -12.38 -15.78
N ALA A 885 -28.71 -13.70 -16.04
CA ALA A 885 -29.27 -14.70 -15.14
C ALA A 885 -28.51 -16.03 -15.18
N ILE A 886 -28.64 -16.82 -14.11
CA ILE A 886 -28.19 -18.22 -14.03
C ILE A 886 -29.41 -19.10 -13.78
N GLU A 887 -29.52 -20.18 -14.53
CA GLU A 887 -30.54 -21.22 -14.37
C GLU A 887 -29.92 -22.46 -13.75
N PHE A 888 -30.52 -22.96 -12.67
CA PHE A 888 -30.16 -24.20 -12.00
C PHE A 888 -31.24 -25.25 -12.25
N VAL A 889 -30.86 -26.38 -12.85
CA VAL A 889 -31.76 -27.53 -13.04
C VAL A 889 -31.32 -28.68 -12.15
N THR A 890 -32.23 -29.21 -11.34
CA THR A 890 -32.00 -30.34 -10.43
C THR A 890 -32.60 -31.66 -10.95
N ALA A 891 -32.14 -32.78 -10.39
CA ALA A 891 -32.46 -34.14 -10.84
C ALA A 891 -33.95 -34.53 -10.81
N ASN A 892 -34.79 -33.77 -10.11
CA ASN A 892 -36.25 -33.90 -10.10
C ASN A 892 -36.96 -33.12 -11.24
N GLY A 893 -36.20 -32.48 -12.14
CA GLY A 893 -36.71 -31.67 -13.24
C GLY A 893 -37.00 -30.20 -12.90
N LYS A 894 -36.88 -29.78 -11.62
CA LYS A 894 -37.06 -28.38 -11.23
C LYS A 894 -35.95 -27.51 -11.82
N SER A 895 -36.32 -26.57 -12.69
CA SER A 895 -35.51 -25.41 -13.06
C SER A 895 -35.76 -24.26 -12.07
N THR A 896 -34.76 -23.43 -11.79
CA THR A 896 -34.85 -22.22 -10.97
C THR A 896 -33.87 -21.17 -11.48
N PHE A 897 -34.36 -19.98 -11.78
CA PHE A 897 -33.55 -18.86 -12.25
C PHE A 897 -33.16 -17.93 -11.10
N ILE A 898 -31.94 -17.39 -11.17
CA ILE A 898 -31.49 -16.27 -10.32
C ILE A 898 -30.88 -15.16 -11.19
N GLY A 899 -31.11 -13.90 -10.82
CA GLY A 899 -30.75 -12.74 -11.63
C GLY A 899 -31.86 -12.33 -12.61
N ASN A 900 -31.58 -11.31 -13.43
CA ASN A 900 -32.59 -10.67 -14.28
C ASN A 900 -32.98 -11.55 -15.48
N THR A 901 -34.15 -12.19 -15.39
CA THR A 901 -34.68 -13.03 -16.49
C THR A 901 -35.34 -12.23 -17.63
N GLY A 902 -35.56 -10.93 -17.45
CA GLY A 902 -36.18 -10.04 -18.44
C GLY A 902 -35.18 -9.44 -19.44
N SER A 903 -33.94 -9.19 -19.04
CA SER A 903 -32.87 -8.67 -19.89
C SER A 903 -32.10 -9.74 -20.68
N ARG A 904 -32.60 -10.99 -20.75
CA ARG A 904 -31.90 -12.11 -21.39
C ARG A 904 -31.79 -11.97 -22.91
N GLY A 905 -30.57 -12.11 -23.42
CA GLY A 905 -30.23 -12.22 -24.84
C GLY A 905 -30.36 -13.65 -25.37
N SER A 906 -29.79 -13.87 -26.56
CA SER A 906 -29.86 -15.17 -27.24
C SER A 906 -28.79 -16.16 -26.75
N ARG A 907 -27.67 -15.65 -26.25
CA ARG A 907 -26.51 -16.44 -25.84
C ARG A 907 -26.73 -17.13 -24.49
N VAL A 908 -26.68 -18.46 -24.51
CA VAL A 908 -26.76 -19.31 -23.30
C VAL A 908 -25.60 -20.30 -23.30
N VAL A 909 -24.76 -20.24 -22.26
CA VAL A 909 -23.68 -21.22 -22.00
C VAL A 909 -24.20 -22.26 -21.02
N ARG A 910 -24.10 -23.56 -21.37
CA ARG A 910 -24.65 -24.67 -20.56
C ARG A 910 -23.53 -25.52 -19.98
N PHE A 911 -23.62 -25.82 -18.69
CA PHE A 911 -22.74 -26.73 -17.98
C PHE A 911 -23.54 -27.91 -17.43
N ASN A 912 -23.18 -29.12 -17.85
CA ASN A 912 -23.89 -30.36 -17.49
C ASN A 912 -23.03 -31.16 -16.51
N ILE A 913 -23.60 -31.54 -15.37
CA ILE A 913 -22.94 -32.30 -14.32
C ILE A 913 -23.34 -33.78 -14.45
N PRO A 914 -22.39 -34.72 -14.63
CA PRO A 914 -22.68 -36.15 -14.74
C PRO A 914 -23.42 -36.75 -13.54
N GLU A 915 -24.10 -37.88 -13.76
CA GLU A 915 -24.88 -38.56 -12.72
C GLU A 915 -24.04 -39.01 -11.50
N ASP A 916 -22.79 -39.42 -11.74
CA ASP A 916 -21.86 -39.95 -10.74
C ASP A 916 -20.77 -38.94 -10.32
N ASP A 917 -20.98 -37.66 -10.63
CA ASP A 917 -20.10 -36.53 -10.34
C ASP A 917 -20.90 -35.37 -9.73
N GLY A 918 -20.26 -34.42 -9.04
CA GLY A 918 -20.95 -33.36 -8.31
C GLY A 918 -20.16 -32.07 -8.23
N LEU A 919 -20.85 -30.94 -8.02
CA LEU A 919 -20.24 -29.62 -7.89
C LEU A 919 -19.32 -29.58 -6.65
N GLN A 920 -18.05 -29.23 -6.85
CA GLN A 920 -17.04 -29.15 -5.79
C GLN A 920 -16.69 -27.69 -5.43
N SER A 921 -16.52 -26.83 -6.45
CA SER A 921 -16.14 -25.44 -6.23
C SER A 921 -16.73 -24.49 -7.28
N ILE A 922 -16.82 -23.22 -6.87
CA ILE A 922 -17.32 -22.11 -7.68
C ILE A 922 -16.26 -21.01 -7.60
N ALA A 923 -15.61 -20.67 -8.72
CA ALA A 923 -14.75 -19.50 -8.80
C ALA A 923 -15.55 -18.33 -9.37
N ILE A 924 -15.42 -17.14 -8.78
CA ILE A 924 -16.20 -15.94 -9.16
C ILE A 924 -15.23 -14.77 -9.37
N ARG A 925 -15.34 -14.13 -10.52
CA ARG A 925 -14.67 -12.86 -10.83
C ARG A 925 -15.61 -11.70 -10.51
N SER A 926 -15.16 -10.78 -9.66
CA SER A 926 -15.96 -9.60 -9.30
C SER A 926 -15.13 -8.34 -9.08
N GLY A 927 -15.61 -7.24 -9.66
CA GLY A 927 -15.27 -5.86 -9.33
C GLY A 927 -16.45 -5.17 -8.66
N TYR A 928 -17.02 -4.15 -9.33
CA TYR A 928 -18.26 -3.49 -8.90
C TYR A 928 -19.53 -4.29 -9.24
N TRP A 929 -19.42 -5.28 -10.12
CA TRP A 929 -20.43 -6.28 -10.48
C TRP A 929 -19.75 -7.66 -10.58
N VAL A 930 -20.49 -8.71 -10.99
CA VAL A 930 -19.89 -10.01 -11.34
C VAL A 930 -19.45 -10.01 -12.80
N ASP A 931 -18.15 -10.09 -13.02
CA ASP A 931 -17.56 -10.13 -14.37
C ASP A 931 -17.67 -11.53 -15.00
N GLY A 932 -17.63 -12.59 -14.19
CA GLY A 932 -17.74 -13.97 -14.66
C GLY A 932 -17.61 -15.02 -13.55
N PHE A 933 -17.79 -16.29 -13.90
CA PHE A 933 -17.66 -17.42 -12.98
C PHE A 933 -17.26 -18.73 -13.66
N GLU A 934 -16.68 -19.66 -12.90
CA GLU A 934 -16.31 -21.01 -13.33
C GLU A 934 -16.82 -22.03 -12.30
N PHE A 935 -17.54 -23.05 -12.76
CA PHE A 935 -18.00 -24.18 -11.95
C PHE A 935 -17.08 -25.38 -12.17
N LYS A 936 -16.65 -26.04 -11.08
CA LYS A 936 -15.83 -27.27 -11.15
C LYS A 936 -16.46 -28.40 -10.37
N THR A 937 -16.47 -29.58 -10.97
CA THR A 937 -16.93 -30.81 -10.32
C THR A 937 -15.81 -31.53 -9.58
N ARG A 938 -16.20 -32.50 -8.76
CA ARG A 938 -15.34 -33.40 -7.99
C ARG A 938 -14.41 -34.25 -8.87
N LYS A 939 -14.83 -34.63 -10.09
CA LYS A 939 -13.95 -35.30 -11.07
C LYS A 939 -13.12 -34.33 -11.93
N GLY A 940 -13.17 -33.02 -11.68
CA GLY A 940 -12.39 -32.01 -12.38
C GLY A 940 -12.97 -31.53 -13.72
N LEU A 941 -14.19 -31.92 -14.07
CA LEU A 941 -14.91 -31.30 -15.18
C LEU A 941 -15.19 -29.83 -14.83
N SER A 942 -14.73 -28.91 -15.68
CA SER A 942 -14.92 -27.46 -15.52
C SER A 942 -15.86 -26.92 -16.60
N SER A 943 -16.62 -25.87 -16.27
CA SER A 943 -17.35 -25.06 -17.25
C SER A 943 -16.44 -24.17 -18.10
N GLY A 944 -15.18 -24.00 -17.69
CA GLY A 944 -14.37 -22.85 -18.07
C GLY A 944 -14.89 -21.56 -17.43
N MET A 945 -14.15 -20.45 -17.61
CA MET A 945 -14.61 -19.13 -17.16
C MET A 945 -15.71 -18.63 -18.09
N ILE A 946 -16.93 -18.52 -17.57
CA ILE A 946 -18.09 -17.96 -18.24
C ILE A 946 -18.16 -16.46 -17.91
N GLY A 947 -18.19 -15.61 -18.94
CA GLY A 947 -18.20 -14.15 -18.78
C GLY A 947 -16.87 -13.52 -19.20
N GLY A 948 -16.52 -12.41 -18.57
CA GLY A 948 -15.29 -11.65 -18.80
C GLY A 948 -14.15 -12.02 -17.86
N ASN A 949 -12.96 -11.48 -18.17
CA ASN A 949 -11.74 -11.62 -17.36
C ASN A 949 -11.52 -10.47 -16.36
N GLY A 950 -12.52 -9.60 -16.16
CA GLY A 950 -12.49 -8.52 -15.18
C GLY A 950 -12.47 -9.02 -13.73
N GLY A 951 -12.42 -8.08 -12.80
CA GLY A 951 -12.53 -8.35 -11.36
C GLY A 951 -11.39 -9.16 -10.75
N SER A 952 -11.37 -9.22 -9.42
CA SER A 952 -10.51 -10.14 -8.67
C SER A 952 -11.20 -11.50 -8.54
N LEU A 953 -10.41 -12.58 -8.44
CA LEU A 953 -10.94 -13.95 -8.41
C LEU A 953 -11.14 -14.44 -6.96
N ALA A 954 -12.38 -14.69 -6.55
CA ALA A 954 -12.67 -15.55 -5.41
C ALA A 954 -12.73 -17.02 -5.87
N THR A 955 -12.46 -17.96 -4.96
CA THR A 955 -12.66 -19.40 -5.20
C THR A 955 -13.31 -20.00 -3.98
N ILE A 956 -14.55 -20.46 -4.16
CA ILE A 956 -15.46 -20.86 -3.08
C ILE A 956 -15.60 -22.38 -3.06
N THR A 957 -15.46 -22.94 -1.87
CA THR A 957 -15.64 -24.36 -1.53
C THR A 957 -16.47 -24.44 -0.26
N ALA A 958 -17.15 -25.55 0.00
CA ALA A 958 -17.79 -25.73 1.30
C ALA A 958 -16.72 -25.81 2.42
N PRO A 959 -16.93 -25.19 3.59
CA PRO A 959 -16.11 -25.41 4.77
C PRO A 959 -16.04 -26.90 5.17
N PRO A 960 -15.03 -27.33 5.95
CA PRO A 960 -14.98 -28.68 6.51
C PRO A 960 -16.29 -29.06 7.24
N GLY A 961 -16.80 -30.26 6.97
CA GLY A 961 -18.08 -30.74 7.51
C GLY A 961 -19.34 -30.10 6.91
N HIS A 962 -19.21 -29.27 5.87
CA HIS A 962 -20.33 -28.60 5.19
C HIS A 962 -20.40 -29.00 3.71
N ILE A 963 -21.53 -28.71 3.06
CA ILE A 963 -21.76 -28.85 1.62
C ILE A 963 -22.35 -27.56 1.05
N ILE A 964 -22.09 -27.26 -0.22
CA ILE A 964 -22.77 -26.15 -0.94
C ILE A 964 -24.24 -26.53 -1.12
N THR A 965 -25.18 -25.70 -0.66
CA THR A 965 -26.63 -25.98 -0.72
C THR A 965 -27.42 -25.04 -1.62
N GLY A 966 -26.75 -24.06 -2.25
CA GLY A 966 -27.41 -23.11 -3.15
C GLY A 966 -26.58 -21.89 -3.50
N MET A 967 -27.19 -20.96 -4.22
CA MET A 967 -26.65 -19.65 -4.56
C MET A 967 -27.74 -18.58 -4.55
N ARG A 968 -27.35 -17.34 -4.24
CA ARG A 968 -28.15 -16.12 -4.36
C ARG A 968 -27.53 -15.18 -5.38
N ALA A 969 -28.36 -14.56 -6.21
CA ALA A 969 -27.98 -13.43 -7.06
C ALA A 969 -28.70 -12.14 -6.64
N TYR A 970 -27.94 -11.06 -6.67
CA TYR A 970 -28.38 -9.68 -6.66
C TYR A 970 -28.22 -9.14 -8.09
N ALA A 971 -29.24 -8.49 -8.66
CA ALA A 971 -29.19 -8.04 -10.05
C ALA A 971 -30.01 -6.77 -10.31
N GLY A 972 -29.40 -5.81 -11.01
CA GLY A 972 -30.10 -4.80 -11.79
C GLY A 972 -30.34 -5.32 -13.22
N GLU A 973 -29.68 -4.72 -14.22
CA GLU A 973 -29.77 -5.16 -15.63
C GLU A 973 -28.93 -6.43 -15.92
N TRP A 974 -27.93 -6.68 -15.08
CA TRP A 974 -27.06 -7.86 -15.05
C TRP A 974 -26.81 -8.29 -13.60
N ILE A 975 -26.06 -9.37 -13.38
CA ILE A 975 -25.72 -9.85 -12.03
C ILE A 975 -24.70 -8.90 -11.38
N ASP A 976 -25.18 -8.10 -10.43
CA ASP A 976 -24.38 -7.18 -9.63
C ASP A 976 -23.63 -7.89 -8.50
N GLY A 977 -24.17 -8.98 -7.96
CA GLY A 977 -23.52 -9.71 -6.87
C GLY A 977 -23.97 -11.16 -6.74
N LEU A 978 -23.05 -12.03 -6.34
CA LEU A 978 -23.31 -13.44 -6.03
C LEU A 978 -22.93 -13.79 -4.58
N VAL A 979 -23.72 -14.67 -3.98
CA VAL A 979 -23.49 -15.28 -2.67
C VAL A 979 -23.69 -16.79 -2.80
N VAL A 980 -22.85 -17.59 -2.15
CA VAL A 980 -22.97 -19.05 -2.12
C VAL A 980 -23.51 -19.48 -0.76
N PHE A 981 -24.48 -20.39 -0.76
CA PHE A 981 -25.03 -21.00 0.45
C PHE A 981 -24.36 -22.33 0.75
N TYR A 982 -24.12 -22.60 2.01
CA TYR A 982 -23.63 -23.88 2.51
C TYR A 982 -24.33 -24.25 3.82
N ALA A 983 -24.46 -25.55 4.07
CA ALA A 983 -25.03 -26.09 5.30
C ALA A 983 -24.16 -27.22 5.81
N ARG A 984 -24.21 -27.46 7.12
CA ARG A 984 -23.46 -28.54 7.76
C ARG A 984 -24.10 -29.90 7.43
N ILE A 985 -23.28 -30.94 7.32
CA ILE A 985 -23.75 -32.33 7.29
C ILE A 985 -24.10 -32.71 8.73
N GLU A 986 -25.40 -32.69 9.05
CA GLU A 986 -26.03 -33.09 10.32
C GLU A 986 -27.25 -34.00 10.04
#